data_AF-A0A8S1FCG0-F1
#
_entry.id   AF-A0A8S1FCG0-F1
#
_cell.length_a   1.000
_cell.length_b   1.000
_cell.length_c   1.000
_cell.angle_alpha   90.00
_cell.angle_beta   90.00
_cell.angle_gamma   90.00
#
_symmetry.space_group_name_H-M   'P 1'
#
loop_
_entity.id
_entity.type
_entity.pdbx_description
1 polymer ?
#
loop_
_entity_poly.entity_id
_entity_poly.type
_entity_poly.pdbx_seq_one_letter_code
_entity_poly.pdbx_strand_id
1 'polypeptide(L)'
;MRSLRLRLKSLFTQPIILIFFTQLLFLLYFVSTIKDTLNDYSDQNVTFDIAKTENGRSLDITIVVVVGDAQTAKIDYRNALESVKCYSQMHNYRFWLIEDKKFSHLCRQRDFMFRRHCIIANLLIRSEWILFLDADIAIVNPRILIEEFIDPRYDIIMYDRFVNWEIATGSYLVKNTEWSRTFLKRFANFENRLPNSFHGTDNGAFHIFLQETLFPKHNKGLAKVCMAIWEYSRNFDNLFTMEACVRSIIGEKRDFKKLKILNKGTGWVRDIWLTDSKWSPERDFMLHGLKEFNQESKNMQIRLHAKNTFTFILVVGFLYLGYLIFFASGDGLPEIDVDLKDVISYAVLAVEMGGIAVHKVHQEKSLNAAAKGLTDEGKEELLTRADLISNHLILDILQRFPRLSVVSEEKESTMSEREIEPYRSDNYAVWQSVKEILNKIPSRRLELDEVRVFVDPLDATQEFTEDLTQYVTVMACIVVKDEPIFGAIYRPFFNETIFGLKDWGVITSSGVKIEPVPIENTSKKVVVSRSHAGKVASVVKQVLGEQTEIEPAGGSGYKALRLVNGTAEIYLHTTAIKKWDTCAGDAILRTMGGAMLDLEGNPLKYSENEPIVNKKGLLATVRTPYTYFKRFSSVKLLMEVTVPFTPCEWAKLRHLLQSNIIEDVAESISLLNMGIVRCGESTPLAVLCSHVIMEAIYTDLQEVDEKDLWRKNLDSQRNHGFAIVR
;
A
#
# COMPACT_ATOMS: atom_id res chain seq x y z
N MET A 1 -50.05 17.40 -3.11
CA MET A 1 -50.00 18.69 -3.84
C MET A 1 -49.82 19.93 -2.95
N ARG A 2 -50.45 20.05 -1.77
CA ARG A 2 -50.23 21.20 -0.86
C ARG A 2 -48.84 21.24 -0.21
N SER A 3 -48.22 20.09 0.12
CA SER A 3 -46.84 20.06 0.67
C SER A 3 -45.76 20.37 -0.37
N LEU A 4 -46.00 20.07 -1.65
CA LEU A 4 -45.09 20.39 -2.76
C LEU A 4 -45.03 21.91 -3.03
N ARG A 5 -46.18 22.60 -2.90
CA ARG A 5 -46.27 24.08 -3.05
C ARG A 5 -45.58 24.85 -1.91
N LEU A 6 -45.55 24.31 -0.70
CA LEU A 6 -44.85 24.93 0.43
C LEU A 6 -43.33 24.72 0.35
N ARG A 7 -42.86 23.58 -0.17
CA ARG A 7 -41.43 23.31 -0.36
C ARG A 7 -40.80 24.13 -1.49
N LEU A 8 -41.53 24.42 -2.57
CA LEU A 8 -41.05 25.28 -3.67
C LEU A 8 -40.87 26.75 -3.29
N LYS A 9 -41.62 27.26 -2.29
CA LYS A 9 -41.46 28.64 -1.80
C LYS A 9 -40.20 28.87 -0.96
N SER A 10 -39.62 27.81 -0.39
CA SER A 10 -38.41 27.90 0.45
C SER A 10 -37.10 27.85 -0.35
N LEU A 11 -37.12 27.44 -1.63
CA LEU A 11 -35.92 27.41 -2.48
C LEU A 11 -35.55 28.80 -3.03
N PHE A 12 -36.50 29.72 -3.14
CA PHE A 12 -36.29 31.02 -3.78
C PHE A 12 -35.87 32.15 -2.82
N THR A 13 -35.69 31.85 -1.53
CA THR A 13 -35.34 32.86 -0.51
C THR A 13 -33.98 32.62 0.16
N GLN A 14 -33.18 31.67 -0.32
CA GLN A 14 -31.86 31.40 0.28
C GLN A 14 -30.72 32.18 -0.39
N PRO A 15 -29.72 32.64 0.39
CA PRO A 15 -28.56 33.43 -0.08
C PRO A 15 -27.67 32.69 -1.10
N ILE A 16 -27.94 31.41 -1.34
CA ILE A 16 -27.22 30.53 -2.25
C ILE A 16 -27.36 30.97 -3.73
N ILE A 17 -28.52 31.51 -4.13
CA ILE A 17 -28.70 32.04 -5.50
C ILE A 17 -27.83 33.28 -5.72
N LEU A 18 -27.70 34.13 -4.70
CA LEU A 18 -26.85 35.32 -4.77
C LEU A 18 -25.36 34.93 -4.84
N ILE A 19 -24.95 33.90 -4.08
CA ILE A 19 -23.58 33.35 -4.11
C ILE A 19 -23.25 32.73 -5.47
N PHE A 20 -24.21 32.04 -6.10
CA PHE A 20 -24.03 31.46 -7.42
C PHE A 20 -23.82 32.55 -8.49
N PHE A 21 -24.59 33.64 -8.44
CA PHE A 21 -24.44 34.75 -9.38
C PHE A 21 -23.16 35.57 -9.14
N THR A 22 -22.70 35.73 -7.89
CA THR A 22 -21.44 36.41 -7.60
C THR A 22 -20.22 35.56 -8.00
N GLN A 23 -20.27 34.25 -7.79
CA GLN A 23 -19.22 33.33 -8.26
C GLN A 23 -19.15 33.25 -9.79
N LEU A 24 -20.30 33.32 -10.49
CA LEU A 24 -20.34 33.37 -11.95
C LEU A 24 -19.75 34.68 -12.49
N LEU A 25 -20.03 35.81 -11.86
CA LEU A 25 -19.43 37.11 -12.20
C LEU A 25 -17.92 37.13 -11.94
N PHE A 26 -17.46 36.52 -10.85
CA PHE A 26 -16.03 36.40 -10.54
C PHE A 26 -15.30 35.50 -11.55
N LEU A 27 -15.93 34.40 -11.96
CA LEU A 27 -15.39 33.51 -12.99
C LEU A 27 -15.31 34.20 -14.36
N LEU A 28 -16.33 34.97 -14.74
CA LEU A 28 -16.34 35.75 -15.98
C LEU A 28 -15.28 36.87 -15.98
N TYR A 29 -15.08 37.53 -14.84
CA TYR A 29 -14.00 38.51 -14.66
C TYR A 29 -12.62 37.85 -14.74
N PHE A 30 -12.41 36.73 -14.06
CA PHE A 30 -11.16 35.98 -14.06
C PHE A 30 -10.78 35.43 -15.45
N VAL A 31 -11.77 34.94 -16.22
CA VAL A 31 -11.59 34.51 -17.61
C VAL A 31 -11.25 35.69 -18.54
N SER A 32 -11.80 36.88 -18.25
CA SER A 32 -11.44 38.11 -18.97
C SER A 32 -10.00 38.53 -18.68
N THR A 33 -9.52 38.43 -17.44
CA THR A 33 -8.17 38.85 -17.05
C THR A 33 -7.07 37.91 -17.55
N ILE A 34 -7.34 36.60 -17.61
CA ILE A 34 -6.39 35.60 -18.16
C ILE A 34 -6.19 35.78 -19.68
N LYS A 35 -7.20 36.28 -20.39
CA LYS A 35 -7.12 36.51 -21.84
C LYS A 35 -6.10 37.59 -22.21
N ASP A 36 -5.84 38.52 -21.29
CA ASP A 36 -4.85 39.60 -21.49
C ASP A 36 -3.44 39.21 -21.00
N THR A 37 -3.26 38.06 -20.34
CA THR A 37 -1.95 37.62 -19.80
C THR A 37 -1.26 36.49 -20.58
N LEU A 38 -1.82 36.04 -21.71
CA LEU A 38 -1.28 34.92 -22.51
C LEU A 38 -0.86 35.33 -23.95
N ASN A 39 -0.44 36.58 -24.13
CA ASN A 39 0.28 37.03 -25.33
C ASN A 39 1.68 37.52 -24.94
N ASP A 40 2.53 36.62 -24.45
CA ASP A 40 3.98 36.81 -24.55
C ASP A 40 4.69 35.46 -24.44
N TYR A 41 5.08 34.89 -25.57
CA TYR A 41 6.25 34.01 -25.77
C TYR A 41 6.26 33.60 -27.25
N SER A 42 6.67 34.54 -28.10
CA SER A 42 7.05 34.26 -29.49
C SER A 42 8.52 33.89 -29.57
N ASP A 43 8.81 32.85 -30.35
CA ASP A 43 10.00 32.65 -31.17
C ASP A 43 11.38 32.87 -30.53
N GLN A 44 11.99 31.77 -30.09
CA GLN A 44 13.45 31.63 -30.19
C GLN A 44 13.79 30.68 -31.33
N ASN A 45 14.28 31.25 -32.43
CA ASN A 45 14.92 30.52 -33.52
C ASN A 45 16.23 29.90 -33.01
N VAL A 46 16.21 28.60 -32.67
CA VAL A 46 17.42 27.84 -32.38
C VAL A 46 17.93 27.23 -33.68
N THR A 47 19.02 27.77 -34.21
CA THR A 47 19.79 27.17 -35.30
C THR A 47 20.75 26.12 -34.73
N PHE A 48 20.71 24.89 -35.26
CA PHE A 48 21.61 23.81 -34.86
C PHE A 48 22.62 23.50 -35.97
N ASP A 49 23.89 23.39 -35.61
CA ASP A 49 24.97 23.01 -36.52
C ASP A 49 24.86 21.55 -36.94
N ILE A 50 24.90 21.31 -38.25
CA ILE A 50 24.79 20.00 -38.89
C ILE A 50 26.13 19.26 -38.75
N ALA A 51 26.18 18.22 -37.92
CA ALA A 51 27.30 17.30 -37.88
C ALA A 51 27.29 16.41 -39.14
N LYS A 52 28.29 16.59 -40.01
CA LYS A 52 28.53 15.68 -41.15
C LYS A 52 29.34 14.46 -40.68
N THR A 53 28.96 13.27 -41.14
CA THR A 53 29.67 12.01 -40.86
C THR A 53 31.04 11.95 -41.55
N GLU A 54 32.02 11.31 -40.88
CA GLU A 54 33.44 11.30 -41.24
C GLU A 54 33.82 10.55 -42.54
N ASN A 55 32.88 9.90 -43.24
CA ASN A 55 33.19 9.05 -44.42
C ASN A 55 32.56 9.47 -45.76
N GLY A 56 31.93 10.65 -45.85
CA GLY A 56 31.67 11.32 -47.14
C GLY A 56 30.72 10.65 -48.14
N ARG A 57 30.14 9.46 -47.86
CA ARG A 57 29.10 8.83 -48.68
C ARG A 57 27.75 8.89 -47.96
N SER A 58 26.83 9.70 -48.48
CA SER A 58 25.44 9.74 -48.04
C SER A 58 24.71 8.46 -48.48
N LEU A 59 24.14 7.72 -47.53
CA LEU A 59 23.29 6.56 -47.81
C LEU A 59 21.88 7.03 -48.20
N ASP A 60 21.27 6.34 -49.16
CA ASP A 60 19.88 6.62 -49.53
C ASP A 60 18.90 5.95 -48.55
N ILE A 61 18.56 6.70 -47.50
CA ILE A 61 17.67 6.27 -46.40
C ILE A 61 16.29 6.90 -46.58
N THR A 62 15.26 6.07 -46.49
CA THR A 62 13.86 6.50 -46.49
C THR A 62 13.15 6.06 -45.21
N ILE A 63 12.60 7.01 -44.46
CA ILE A 63 11.74 6.74 -43.31
C ILE A 63 10.31 6.51 -43.83
N VAL A 64 9.72 5.38 -43.47
CA VAL A 64 8.37 5.01 -43.91
C VAL A 64 7.48 4.75 -42.71
N VAL A 65 6.36 5.47 -42.65
CA VAL A 65 5.28 5.24 -41.69
C VAL A 65 4.04 4.79 -42.48
N VAL A 66 3.47 3.64 -42.10
CA VAL A 66 2.26 3.11 -42.73
C VAL A 66 1.07 3.30 -41.80
N VAL A 67 -0.03 3.84 -42.32
CA VAL A 67 -1.24 4.20 -41.57
C VAL A 67 -2.50 3.68 -42.26
N GLY A 68 -3.56 3.41 -41.49
CA GLY A 68 -4.85 2.99 -42.06
C GLY A 68 -5.60 4.12 -42.76
N ASP A 69 -5.55 5.31 -42.19
CA ASP A 69 -6.09 6.55 -42.75
C ASP A 69 -5.13 7.71 -42.44
N ALA A 70 -4.71 8.45 -43.46
CA ALA A 70 -3.71 9.50 -43.31
C ALA A 70 -4.24 10.76 -42.61
N GLN A 71 -5.54 11.05 -42.69
CA GLN A 71 -6.11 12.22 -42.01
C GLN A 71 -6.29 11.94 -40.53
N THR A 72 -6.83 10.77 -40.18
CA THR A 72 -6.93 10.31 -38.79
C THR A 72 -5.56 10.22 -38.15
N ALA A 73 -4.56 9.64 -38.82
CA ALA A 73 -3.21 9.53 -38.26
C ALA A 73 -2.55 10.89 -38.00
N LYS A 74 -2.80 11.90 -38.85
CA LYS A 74 -2.33 13.28 -38.63
C LYS A 74 -2.99 13.98 -37.44
N ILE A 75 -4.09 13.44 -36.94
CA ILE A 75 -4.76 13.92 -35.73
C ILE A 75 -4.25 13.09 -34.55
N ASP A 76 -4.39 11.77 -34.60
CA ASP A 76 -4.11 10.89 -33.45
C ASP A 76 -2.61 10.81 -33.09
N TYR A 77 -1.72 11.08 -34.04
CA TYR A 77 -0.26 10.96 -33.88
C TYR A 77 0.50 12.20 -34.38
N ARG A 78 -0.13 13.37 -34.42
CA ARG A 78 0.44 14.59 -35.02
C ARG A 78 1.85 14.90 -34.50
N ASN A 79 2.06 14.94 -33.19
CA ASN A 79 3.37 15.21 -32.61
C ASN A 79 4.44 14.19 -33.04
N ALA A 80 4.09 12.90 -33.05
CA ALA A 80 5.01 11.85 -33.49
C ALA A 80 5.37 12.03 -34.98
N LEU A 81 4.37 12.19 -35.85
CA LEU A 81 4.56 12.37 -37.28
C LEU A 81 5.31 13.67 -37.64
N GLU A 82 5.03 14.79 -36.98
CA GLU A 82 5.74 16.05 -37.21
C GLU A 82 7.19 15.98 -36.71
N SER A 83 7.47 15.26 -35.61
CA SER A 83 8.85 15.03 -35.16
C SER A 83 9.67 14.25 -36.20
N VAL A 84 9.09 13.19 -36.78
CA VAL A 84 9.72 12.39 -37.83
C VAL A 84 9.95 13.21 -39.09
N LYS A 85 8.96 14.01 -39.49
CA LYS A 85 9.05 14.90 -40.65
C LYS A 85 10.12 15.97 -40.47
N CYS A 86 10.19 16.61 -39.31
CA CYS A 86 11.20 17.62 -38.98
C CYS A 86 12.61 17.02 -39.02
N TYR A 87 12.81 15.88 -38.36
CA TYR A 87 14.08 15.15 -38.39
C TYR A 87 14.49 14.75 -39.82
N SER A 88 13.54 14.27 -40.62
CA SER A 88 13.79 13.90 -42.02
C SER A 88 14.27 15.10 -42.85
N GLN A 89 13.65 16.27 -42.65
CA GLN A 89 14.06 17.50 -43.33
C GLN A 89 15.44 17.98 -42.86
N MET A 90 15.71 17.90 -41.55
CA MET A 90 16.98 18.32 -40.95
C MET A 90 18.18 17.53 -41.51
N HIS A 91 18.00 16.22 -41.69
CA HIS A 91 19.09 15.32 -42.13
C HIS A 91 18.98 14.88 -43.59
N ASN A 92 18.06 15.48 -44.35
CA ASN A 92 17.83 15.17 -45.76
C ASN A 92 17.48 13.69 -46.04
N TYR A 93 16.72 13.06 -45.14
CA TYR A 93 16.11 11.76 -45.37
C TYR A 93 14.78 11.90 -46.10
N ARG A 94 14.43 10.92 -46.95
CA ARG A 94 13.10 10.86 -47.56
C ARG A 94 12.09 10.37 -46.52
N PHE A 95 10.95 11.05 -46.41
CA PHE A 95 9.86 10.63 -45.52
C PHE A 95 8.60 10.29 -46.31
N TRP A 96 8.09 9.07 -46.14
CA TRP A 96 6.85 8.60 -46.76
C TRP A 96 5.82 8.21 -45.70
N LEU A 97 4.71 8.95 -45.69
CA LEU A 97 3.49 8.56 -44.98
C LEU A 97 2.56 7.82 -45.95
N ILE A 98 2.34 6.53 -45.72
CA ILE A 98 1.70 5.63 -46.67
C ILE A 98 0.37 5.12 -46.10
N GLU A 99 -0.72 5.30 -46.86
CA GLU A 99 -2.01 4.67 -46.54
C GLU A 99 -2.05 3.22 -47.02
N ASP A 100 -2.37 2.29 -46.13
CA ASP A 100 -2.31 0.85 -46.42
C ASP A 100 -3.29 0.42 -47.52
N LYS A 101 -4.50 1.01 -47.55
CA LYS A 101 -5.56 0.69 -48.52
C LYS A 101 -5.13 0.90 -49.96
N LYS A 102 -4.20 1.82 -50.22
CA LYS A 102 -3.64 2.07 -51.58
C LYS A 102 -2.86 0.87 -52.11
N PHE A 103 -2.40 -0.01 -51.22
CA PHE A 103 -1.63 -1.21 -51.56
C PHE A 103 -2.43 -2.51 -51.45
N SER A 104 -3.74 -2.46 -51.16
CA SER A 104 -4.61 -3.63 -51.01
C SER A 104 -4.61 -4.58 -52.22
N HIS A 105 -4.39 -4.06 -53.43
CA HIS A 105 -4.28 -4.84 -54.66
C HIS A 105 -2.99 -5.68 -54.74
N LEU A 106 -1.90 -5.23 -54.09
CA LEU A 106 -0.60 -5.91 -54.03
C LEU A 106 -0.43 -6.73 -52.74
N CYS A 107 -0.94 -6.21 -51.63
CA CYS A 107 -0.80 -6.77 -50.29
C CYS A 107 -2.17 -7.21 -49.77
N ARG A 108 -2.43 -8.52 -49.87
CA ARG A 108 -3.75 -9.14 -49.63
C ARG A 108 -4.02 -9.51 -48.17
N GLN A 109 -3.10 -9.20 -47.25
CA GLN A 109 -3.26 -9.46 -45.82
C GLN A 109 -4.49 -8.72 -45.29
N ARG A 110 -5.29 -9.32 -44.40
CA ARG A 110 -6.52 -8.71 -43.88
C ARG A 110 -6.21 -7.79 -42.70
N ASP A 111 -5.37 -8.27 -41.79
CA ASP A 111 -4.82 -7.55 -40.65
C ASP A 111 -3.87 -6.46 -41.15
N PHE A 112 -4.16 -5.23 -40.71
CA PHE A 112 -3.34 -4.06 -40.97
C PHE A 112 -1.89 -4.28 -40.52
N MET A 113 -1.67 -4.88 -39.34
CA MET A 113 -0.35 -5.07 -38.76
C MET A 113 0.56 -5.88 -39.69
N PHE A 114 0.05 -6.96 -40.27
CA PHE A 114 0.78 -7.78 -41.25
C PHE A 114 0.93 -7.11 -42.62
N ARG A 115 -0.10 -6.37 -43.07
CA ARG A 115 -0.09 -5.71 -44.38
C ARG A 115 1.05 -4.71 -44.51
N ARG A 116 1.40 -4.00 -43.43
CA ARG A 116 2.52 -3.03 -43.40
C ARG A 116 3.84 -3.65 -43.87
N HIS A 117 4.19 -4.85 -43.42
CA HIS A 117 5.43 -5.51 -43.83
C HIS A 117 5.47 -5.86 -45.32
N CYS A 118 4.33 -6.24 -45.91
CA CYS A 118 4.21 -6.44 -47.36
C CYS A 118 4.41 -5.11 -48.12
N ILE A 119 3.86 -4.02 -47.62
CA ILE A 119 4.00 -2.68 -48.20
C ILE A 119 5.47 -2.26 -48.19
N ILE A 120 6.15 -2.39 -47.04
CA ILE A 120 7.58 -2.10 -46.93
C ILE A 120 8.40 -2.93 -47.92
N ALA A 121 8.11 -4.23 -48.07
CA ALA A 121 8.81 -5.08 -49.03
C ALA A 121 8.67 -4.60 -50.49
N ASN A 122 7.56 -3.97 -50.86
CA ASN A 122 7.34 -3.43 -52.20
C ASN A 122 7.93 -2.03 -52.38
N LEU A 123 7.92 -1.20 -51.32
CA LEU A 123 8.52 0.13 -51.34
C LEU A 123 10.04 0.10 -51.33
N LEU A 124 10.63 -0.92 -50.71
CA LEU A 124 12.07 -1.09 -50.54
C LEU A 124 12.87 -1.01 -51.84
N ILE A 125 12.27 -1.36 -52.99
CA ILE A 125 12.95 -1.26 -54.30
C ILE A 125 13.38 0.18 -54.66
N ARG A 126 12.78 1.19 -54.04
CA ARG A 126 12.98 2.62 -54.34
C ARG A 126 14.02 3.32 -53.47
N SER A 127 14.63 2.59 -52.53
CA SER A 127 15.59 3.12 -51.56
C SER A 127 16.72 2.13 -51.33
N GLU A 128 17.89 2.58 -50.89
CA GLU A 128 18.94 1.67 -50.44
C GLU A 128 18.58 1.05 -49.09
N TRP A 129 18.09 1.89 -48.17
CA TRP A 129 17.60 1.51 -46.85
C TRP A 129 16.22 2.09 -46.56
N ILE A 130 15.40 1.34 -45.87
CA ILE A 130 14.19 1.83 -45.22
C ILE A 130 14.31 1.71 -43.71
N LEU A 131 14.01 2.80 -43.00
CA LEU A 131 13.62 2.77 -41.60
C LEU A 131 12.10 2.73 -41.53
N PHE A 132 11.54 1.60 -41.15
CA PHE A 132 10.10 1.49 -40.89
C PHE A 132 9.79 1.93 -39.46
N LEU A 133 8.75 2.74 -39.28
CA LEU A 133 8.26 3.20 -37.98
C LEU A 133 6.73 3.09 -37.89
N ASP A 134 6.23 2.69 -36.72
CA ASP A 134 4.83 2.86 -36.34
C ASP A 134 4.49 4.34 -36.10
N ALA A 135 3.20 4.67 -36.25
CA ALA A 135 2.76 6.06 -36.28
C ALA A 135 2.90 6.77 -34.92
N ASP A 136 2.94 6.03 -33.82
CA ASP A 136 3.10 6.54 -32.45
C ASP A 136 4.56 6.54 -31.95
N ILE A 137 5.52 6.41 -32.87
CA ILE A 137 6.96 6.55 -32.57
C ILE A 137 7.40 7.99 -32.90
N ALA A 138 7.85 8.72 -31.88
CA ALA A 138 8.34 10.08 -31.99
C ALA A 138 9.86 10.15 -31.88
N ILE A 139 10.47 11.08 -32.62
CA ILE A 139 11.90 11.37 -32.52
C ILE A 139 12.08 12.47 -31.47
N VAL A 140 12.76 12.15 -30.38
CA VAL A 140 13.03 13.10 -29.29
C VAL A 140 14.42 13.71 -29.39
N ASN A 141 15.38 12.97 -29.95
CA ASN A 141 16.75 13.43 -30.09
C ASN A 141 17.16 13.52 -31.56
N PRO A 142 17.16 14.74 -32.14
CA PRO A 142 17.52 14.90 -33.55
C PRO A 142 19.03 14.82 -33.79
N ARG A 143 19.88 14.68 -32.77
CA ARG A 143 21.34 14.63 -32.94
C ARG A 143 21.87 13.26 -33.34
N ILE A 144 21.13 12.20 -33.02
CA ILE A 144 21.51 10.83 -33.33
C ILE A 144 21.13 10.53 -34.79
N LEU A 145 22.06 10.00 -35.57
CA LEU A 145 21.89 9.68 -36.98
C LEU A 145 21.43 8.23 -37.17
N ILE A 146 20.59 7.98 -38.18
CA ILE A 146 20.11 6.62 -38.51
C ILE A 146 21.29 5.69 -38.84
N GLU A 147 22.31 6.25 -39.50
CA GLU A 147 23.53 5.57 -39.91
C GLU A 147 24.28 4.94 -38.74
N GLU A 148 24.17 5.47 -37.53
CA GLU A 148 24.81 4.90 -36.32
C GLU A 148 24.29 3.49 -36.00
N PHE A 149 23.08 3.15 -36.46
CA PHE A 149 22.47 1.84 -36.28
C PHE A 149 22.62 0.93 -37.50
N ILE A 150 23.18 1.43 -38.61
CA ILE A 150 23.37 0.64 -39.83
C ILE A 150 24.66 -0.17 -39.73
N ASP A 151 24.51 -1.48 -39.77
CA ASP A 151 25.61 -2.43 -39.94
C ASP A 151 25.49 -3.09 -41.33
N PRO A 152 26.32 -2.71 -42.31
CA PRO A 152 26.14 -3.09 -43.71
C PRO A 152 26.32 -4.60 -43.98
N ARG A 153 26.80 -5.36 -42.99
CA ARG A 153 26.91 -6.83 -43.04
C ARG A 153 25.55 -7.51 -42.99
N TYR A 154 24.53 -6.84 -42.47
CA TYR A 154 23.18 -7.38 -42.29
C TYR A 154 22.21 -6.70 -43.24
N ASP A 155 21.18 -7.45 -43.61
CA ASP A 155 20.13 -7.01 -44.53
C ASP A 155 18.92 -6.45 -43.75
N ILE A 156 18.64 -6.98 -42.55
CA ILE A 156 17.61 -6.47 -41.63
C ILE A 156 18.23 -6.30 -40.25
N ILE A 157 17.94 -5.19 -39.59
CA ILE A 157 18.33 -4.90 -38.22
C ILE A 157 17.05 -4.59 -37.42
N MET A 158 16.87 -5.33 -36.34
CA MET A 158 15.77 -5.19 -35.38
C MET A 158 16.38 -5.07 -33.98
N TYR A 159 15.55 -4.96 -32.95
CA TYR A 159 16.03 -4.84 -31.58
C TYR A 159 15.06 -5.54 -30.61
N ASP A 160 15.63 -6.02 -29.50
CA ASP A 160 14.84 -6.50 -28.38
C ASP A 160 14.15 -5.30 -27.71
N ARG A 161 12.83 -5.39 -27.53
CA ARG A 161 12.06 -4.39 -26.80
C ARG A 161 12.52 -4.34 -25.34
N PHE A 162 12.43 -3.17 -24.71
CA PHE A 162 13.03 -2.97 -23.39
C PHE A 162 12.34 -3.80 -22.29
N VAL A 163 10.99 -3.91 -22.33
CA VAL A 163 10.17 -4.40 -21.20
C VAL A 163 9.96 -5.91 -21.13
N ASN A 164 9.99 -6.62 -22.26
CA ASN A 164 9.56 -8.02 -22.37
C ASN A 164 10.49 -8.82 -23.30
N TRP A 165 10.15 -10.06 -23.63
CA TRP A 165 10.99 -10.91 -24.48
C TRP A 165 10.78 -10.68 -25.99
N GLU A 166 10.01 -9.64 -26.32
CA GLU A 166 9.59 -9.27 -27.67
C GLU A 166 10.76 -8.69 -28.49
N ILE A 167 10.88 -9.15 -29.73
CA ILE A 167 11.60 -8.43 -30.79
C ILE A 167 10.59 -7.50 -31.47
N ALA A 168 10.80 -6.20 -31.39
CA ALA A 168 9.83 -5.21 -31.86
C ALA A 168 9.64 -5.28 -33.39
N THR A 169 8.41 -5.45 -33.86
CA THR A 169 8.07 -5.39 -35.29
C THR A 169 7.58 -4.01 -35.74
N GLY A 170 7.21 -3.15 -34.79
CA GLY A 170 6.77 -1.77 -35.04
C GLY A 170 7.87 -0.82 -35.53
N SER A 171 9.14 -1.25 -35.54
CA SER A 171 10.19 -0.57 -36.29
C SER A 171 11.40 -1.46 -36.58
N TYR A 172 12.02 -1.27 -37.74
CA TYR A 172 13.22 -1.99 -38.17
C TYR A 172 13.93 -1.24 -39.30
N LEU A 173 15.24 -1.43 -39.39
CA LEU A 173 16.05 -1.03 -40.53
C LEU A 173 16.15 -2.19 -41.51
N VAL A 174 15.92 -1.91 -42.79
CA VAL A 174 15.99 -2.93 -43.85
C VAL A 174 16.70 -2.41 -45.09
N LYS A 175 17.69 -3.17 -45.55
CA LYS A 175 18.45 -2.97 -46.77
C LYS A 175 17.73 -3.56 -47.95
N ASN A 176 17.78 -2.89 -49.09
CA ASN A 176 17.18 -3.33 -50.34
C ASN A 176 17.92 -4.51 -50.98
N THR A 177 17.61 -5.72 -50.51
CA THR A 177 18.06 -6.99 -51.09
C THR A 177 16.88 -7.87 -51.46
N GLU A 178 17.08 -8.80 -52.38
CA GLU A 178 16.05 -9.80 -52.71
C GLU A 178 15.64 -10.63 -51.49
N TRP A 179 16.62 -10.93 -50.62
CA TRP A 179 16.41 -11.64 -49.38
C TRP A 179 15.49 -10.85 -48.44
N SER A 180 15.75 -9.55 -48.20
CA SER A 180 14.91 -8.68 -47.37
C SER A 180 13.46 -8.63 -47.86
N ARG A 181 13.26 -8.39 -49.16
CA ARG A 181 11.91 -8.32 -49.75
C ARG A 181 11.17 -9.64 -49.60
N THR A 182 11.85 -10.76 -49.79
CA THR A 182 11.27 -12.10 -49.64
C THR A 182 10.96 -12.41 -48.18
N PHE A 183 11.86 -12.06 -47.26
CA PHE A 183 11.69 -12.25 -45.82
C PHE A 183 10.45 -11.50 -45.31
N LEU A 184 10.32 -10.21 -45.63
CA LEU A 184 9.17 -9.40 -45.24
C LEU A 184 7.86 -9.88 -45.87
N LYS A 185 7.86 -10.32 -47.14
CA LYS A 185 6.67 -10.92 -47.78
C LYS A 185 6.25 -12.23 -47.11
N ARG A 186 7.22 -13.09 -46.75
CA ARG A 186 6.93 -14.33 -46.01
C ARG A 186 6.38 -14.05 -44.63
N PHE A 187 6.93 -13.06 -43.92
CA PHE A 187 6.41 -12.66 -42.62
C PHE A 187 4.99 -12.08 -42.72
N ALA A 188 4.74 -11.18 -43.68
CA ALA A 188 3.40 -10.65 -43.92
C ALA A 188 2.38 -11.76 -44.21
N ASN A 189 2.75 -12.78 -44.98
CA ASN A 189 1.87 -13.92 -45.28
C ASN A 189 1.69 -14.90 -44.12
N PHE A 190 2.44 -14.75 -43.02
CA PHE A 190 2.31 -15.57 -41.83
C PHE A 190 0.99 -15.33 -41.09
N GLU A 191 0.26 -14.25 -41.40
CA GLU A 191 -1.11 -13.99 -40.95
C GLU A 191 -2.02 -15.22 -41.07
N ASN A 192 -1.88 -16.02 -42.13
CA ASN A 192 -2.71 -17.20 -42.38
C ASN A 192 -2.46 -18.36 -41.38
N ARG A 193 -1.52 -18.20 -40.44
CA ARG A 193 -1.13 -19.21 -39.46
C ARG A 193 -1.33 -18.76 -38.02
N LEU A 194 -2.01 -17.63 -37.81
CA LEU A 194 -2.37 -17.15 -36.49
C LEU A 194 -3.31 -18.15 -35.80
N PRO A 195 -3.14 -18.40 -34.48
CA PRO A 195 -4.11 -19.18 -33.73
C PRO A 195 -5.39 -18.37 -33.50
N ASN A 196 -6.50 -19.05 -33.21
CA ASN A 196 -7.78 -18.40 -32.87
C ASN A 196 -7.78 -17.73 -31.48
N SER A 197 -6.72 -17.97 -30.69
CA SER A 197 -6.51 -17.47 -29.34
C SER A 197 -5.93 -16.05 -29.34
N PHE A 198 -5.72 -15.46 -28.16
CA PHE A 198 -5.05 -14.16 -28.05
C PHE A 198 -3.59 -14.28 -28.52
N HIS A 199 -3.25 -13.65 -29.64
CA HIS A 199 -1.98 -13.91 -30.33
C HIS A 199 -1.03 -12.71 -30.46
N GLY A 200 -1.43 -11.51 -30.07
CA GLY A 200 -0.56 -10.32 -30.09
C GLY A 200 -0.12 -9.85 -31.48
N THR A 201 -0.97 -10.07 -32.50
CA THR A 201 -0.76 -9.67 -33.91
C THR A 201 0.60 -10.10 -34.49
N ASP A 202 1.28 -9.20 -35.18
CA ASP A 202 2.59 -9.34 -35.81
C ASP A 202 3.72 -9.57 -34.79
N ASN A 203 3.77 -8.81 -33.68
CA ASN A 203 4.80 -8.96 -32.65
C ASN A 203 4.84 -10.40 -32.10
N GLY A 204 3.69 -10.95 -31.71
CA GLY A 204 3.60 -12.33 -31.24
C GLY A 204 3.98 -13.35 -32.32
N ALA A 205 3.41 -13.19 -33.52
CA ALA A 205 3.67 -14.11 -34.63
C ALA A 205 5.13 -14.11 -35.11
N PHE A 206 5.82 -12.98 -34.99
CA PHE A 206 7.20 -12.84 -35.44
C PHE A 206 8.14 -13.81 -34.74
N HIS A 207 7.90 -14.11 -33.46
CA HIS A 207 8.73 -15.04 -32.69
C HIS A 207 8.66 -16.45 -33.27
N ILE A 208 7.45 -16.97 -33.50
CA ILE A 208 7.24 -18.29 -34.12
C ILE A 208 7.80 -18.30 -35.55
N PHE A 209 7.51 -17.26 -36.35
CA PHE A 209 8.05 -17.13 -37.70
C PHE A 209 9.59 -17.15 -37.72
N LEU A 210 10.22 -16.46 -36.77
CA LEU A 210 11.68 -16.36 -36.67
C LEU A 210 12.30 -17.69 -36.25
N GLN A 211 11.70 -18.37 -35.27
CA GLN A 211 12.11 -19.70 -34.84
C GLN A 211 12.07 -20.69 -36.02
N GLU A 212 11.00 -20.70 -36.80
CA GLU A 212 10.88 -21.60 -37.95
C GLU A 212 11.83 -21.23 -39.09
N THR A 213 12.05 -19.93 -39.31
CA THR A 213 12.90 -19.45 -40.41
C THR A 213 14.37 -19.68 -40.14
N LEU A 214 14.82 -19.48 -38.90
CA LEU A 214 16.23 -19.57 -38.52
C LEU A 214 16.63 -20.93 -37.95
N PHE A 215 15.70 -21.61 -37.29
CA PHE A 215 15.94 -22.87 -36.56
C PHE A 215 14.96 -24.00 -36.93
N PRO A 216 14.76 -24.33 -38.22
CA PRO A 216 13.74 -25.30 -38.66
C PRO A 216 13.97 -26.73 -38.16
N LYS A 217 15.18 -27.07 -37.68
CA LYS A 217 15.56 -28.42 -37.24
C LYS A 217 15.91 -28.52 -35.75
N HIS A 218 16.02 -27.40 -35.03
CA HIS A 218 16.52 -27.38 -33.65
C HIS A 218 15.37 -27.51 -32.64
N ASN A 219 15.54 -28.27 -31.56
CA ASN A 219 14.60 -28.41 -30.43
C ASN A 219 13.11 -28.52 -30.82
N LYS A 220 12.78 -29.43 -31.76
CA LYS A 220 11.40 -29.65 -32.22
C LYS A 220 10.39 -29.92 -31.10
N GLY A 221 10.83 -30.53 -29.99
CA GLY A 221 10.00 -30.71 -28.80
C GLY A 221 9.62 -29.38 -28.16
N LEU A 222 10.60 -28.54 -27.83
CA LEU A 222 10.38 -27.23 -27.21
C LEU A 222 9.63 -26.27 -28.14
N ALA A 223 9.91 -26.30 -29.46
CA ALA A 223 9.16 -25.52 -30.44
C ALA A 223 7.66 -25.83 -30.43
N LYS A 224 7.28 -27.12 -30.28
CA LYS A 224 5.87 -27.51 -30.12
C LYS A 224 5.27 -27.00 -28.82
N VAL A 225 6.05 -26.96 -27.73
CA VAL A 225 5.61 -26.39 -26.45
C VAL A 225 5.33 -24.89 -26.62
N CYS A 226 6.24 -24.12 -27.22
CA CYS A 226 6.03 -22.69 -27.44
C CYS A 226 4.80 -22.42 -28.32
N MET A 227 4.61 -23.23 -29.38
CA MET A 227 3.42 -23.15 -30.23
C MET A 227 2.14 -23.43 -29.43
N ALA A 228 2.13 -24.45 -28.58
CA ALA A 228 0.97 -24.76 -27.73
C ALA A 228 0.65 -23.60 -26.78
N ILE A 229 1.66 -22.96 -26.17
CA ILE A 229 1.44 -21.77 -25.33
C ILE A 229 0.75 -20.66 -26.14
N TRP A 230 1.17 -20.45 -27.39
CA TRP A 230 0.53 -19.48 -28.28
C TRP A 230 -0.93 -19.85 -28.59
N GLU A 231 -1.19 -21.11 -28.94
CA GLU A 231 -2.53 -21.63 -29.28
C GLU A 231 -3.53 -21.54 -28.12
N TYR A 232 -3.07 -21.54 -26.87
CA TYR A 232 -3.91 -21.42 -25.68
C TYR A 232 -3.83 -20.06 -24.99
N SER A 233 -3.10 -19.10 -25.56
CA SER A 233 -2.89 -17.78 -24.97
C SER A 233 -4.18 -16.98 -24.83
N ARG A 234 -4.38 -16.34 -23.67
CA ARG A 234 -5.60 -15.55 -23.35
C ARG A 234 -5.32 -14.08 -23.12
N ASN A 235 -4.08 -13.71 -22.85
CA ASN A 235 -3.65 -12.37 -22.46
C ASN A 235 -2.16 -12.16 -22.77
N PHE A 236 -1.66 -10.96 -22.46
CA PHE A 236 -0.25 -10.61 -22.69
C PHE A 236 0.72 -11.44 -21.85
N ASP A 237 0.36 -11.91 -20.65
CA ASP A 237 1.26 -12.75 -19.84
C ASP A 237 1.55 -14.10 -20.52
N ASN A 238 0.51 -14.71 -21.09
CA ASN A 238 0.67 -15.94 -21.87
C ASN A 238 1.49 -15.69 -23.15
N LEU A 239 1.29 -14.53 -23.78
CA LEU A 239 2.06 -14.13 -24.95
C LEU A 239 3.55 -13.93 -24.61
N PHE A 240 3.87 -13.22 -23.52
CA PHE A 240 5.24 -13.02 -23.06
C PHE A 240 5.90 -14.34 -22.65
N THR A 241 5.12 -15.30 -22.13
CA THR A 241 5.60 -16.66 -21.87
C THR A 241 5.96 -17.39 -23.16
N MET A 242 5.14 -17.26 -24.21
CA MET A 242 5.46 -17.80 -25.54
C MET A 242 6.72 -17.16 -26.12
N GLU A 243 6.85 -15.83 -26.04
CA GLU A 243 8.04 -15.11 -26.49
C GLU A 243 9.29 -15.60 -25.75
N ALA A 244 9.25 -15.69 -24.42
CA ALA A 244 10.32 -16.23 -23.59
C ALA A 244 10.71 -17.65 -24.01
N CYS A 245 9.71 -18.51 -24.24
CA CYS A 245 9.89 -19.88 -24.70
C CYS A 245 10.64 -19.90 -26.03
N VAL A 246 10.21 -19.11 -27.02
CA VAL A 246 10.90 -19.02 -28.31
C VAL A 246 12.32 -18.46 -28.16
N ARG A 247 12.49 -17.44 -27.33
CA ARG A 247 13.81 -16.84 -27.06
C ARG A 247 14.78 -17.84 -26.41
N SER A 248 14.28 -18.78 -25.61
CA SER A 248 15.10 -19.89 -25.09
C SER A 248 15.61 -20.84 -26.18
N ILE A 249 14.86 -21.01 -27.29
CA ILE A 249 15.29 -21.80 -28.46
C ILE A 249 16.34 -21.02 -29.27
N ILE A 250 16.10 -19.72 -29.48
CA ILE A 250 17.00 -18.84 -30.25
C ILE A 250 18.32 -18.62 -29.49
N GLY A 251 18.26 -18.57 -28.16
CA GLY A 251 19.39 -18.37 -27.25
C GLY A 251 19.89 -16.93 -27.21
N GLU A 252 21.12 -16.76 -26.74
CA GLU A 252 21.81 -15.45 -26.65
C GLU A 252 22.31 -14.93 -28.00
N LYS A 253 22.16 -15.71 -29.08
CA LYS A 253 22.59 -15.30 -30.40
C LYS A 253 21.79 -14.09 -30.88
N ARG A 254 22.49 -13.14 -31.48
CA ARG A 254 21.93 -11.88 -32.00
C ARG A 254 22.18 -11.67 -33.49
N ASP A 255 23.12 -12.43 -34.05
CA ASP A 255 23.57 -12.33 -35.44
C ASP A 255 23.19 -13.58 -36.23
N PHE A 256 22.29 -13.43 -37.21
CA PHE A 256 21.71 -14.53 -37.99
C PHE A 256 22.02 -14.38 -39.48
N LYS A 257 23.30 -14.20 -39.80
CA LYS A 257 23.84 -13.94 -41.15
C LYS A 257 23.31 -12.65 -41.79
N LYS A 258 22.02 -12.62 -42.12
CA LYS A 258 21.32 -11.52 -42.79
C LYS A 258 20.43 -10.70 -41.87
N LEU A 259 20.12 -11.22 -40.68
CA LEU A 259 19.33 -10.52 -39.66
C LEU A 259 20.19 -10.25 -38.43
N LYS A 260 20.11 -9.04 -37.88
CA LYS A 260 20.71 -8.66 -36.60
C LYS A 260 19.60 -8.23 -35.63
N ILE A 261 19.72 -8.63 -34.37
CA ILE A 261 18.84 -8.20 -33.28
C ILE A 261 19.70 -7.48 -32.25
N LEU A 262 19.52 -6.17 -32.10
CA LEU A 262 20.23 -5.38 -31.10
C LEU A 262 19.75 -5.74 -29.69
N ASN A 263 20.66 -5.63 -28.72
CA ASN A 263 20.36 -5.93 -27.33
C ASN A 263 19.36 -4.92 -26.74
N LYS A 264 18.71 -5.35 -25.66
CA LYS A 264 17.89 -4.45 -24.83
C LYS A 264 18.71 -3.22 -24.44
N GLY A 265 18.12 -2.04 -24.64
CA GLY A 265 18.76 -0.76 -24.33
C GLY A 265 19.79 -0.25 -25.33
N THR A 266 20.08 -1.00 -26.41
CA THR A 266 20.94 -0.54 -27.51
C THR A 266 20.18 -0.29 -28.82
N GLY A 267 18.86 -0.52 -28.82
CA GLY A 267 17.98 -0.16 -29.94
C GLY A 267 17.64 1.33 -29.96
N TRP A 268 17.05 1.80 -31.06
CA TRP A 268 16.73 3.23 -31.26
C TRP A 268 15.38 3.66 -30.67
N VAL A 269 14.50 2.72 -30.28
CA VAL A 269 13.19 3.03 -29.70
C VAL A 269 13.07 2.46 -28.30
N ARG A 270 12.49 3.26 -27.40
CA ARG A 270 12.07 2.84 -26.07
C ARG A 270 10.63 3.26 -25.80
N ASP A 271 9.89 2.47 -25.04
CA ASP A 271 8.54 2.82 -24.60
C ASP A 271 8.54 4.04 -23.65
N ILE A 272 7.64 5.00 -23.91
CA ILE A 272 7.58 6.30 -23.22
C ILE A 272 7.22 6.18 -21.73
N TRP A 273 6.38 5.21 -21.36
CA TRP A 273 5.93 5.02 -19.97
C TRP A 273 7.03 4.49 -19.04
N LEU A 274 8.13 3.94 -19.57
CA LEU A 274 9.21 3.38 -18.75
C LEU A 274 9.93 4.43 -17.90
N THR A 275 9.82 5.69 -18.27
CA THR A 275 10.51 6.81 -17.60
C THR A 275 9.58 8.00 -17.42
N ASP A 276 8.26 7.77 -17.41
CA ASP A 276 7.26 8.84 -17.30
C ASP A 276 7.52 9.99 -18.30
N SER A 277 7.71 9.62 -19.58
CA SER A 277 8.03 10.54 -20.68
C SER A 277 9.36 11.30 -20.60
N LYS A 278 10.17 11.11 -19.55
CA LYS A 278 11.53 11.68 -19.48
C LYS A 278 12.45 10.97 -20.47
N TRP A 279 13.34 11.72 -21.11
CA TRP A 279 14.32 11.15 -22.04
C TRP A 279 15.70 11.78 -21.85
N SER A 280 16.74 11.03 -22.19
CA SER A 280 18.13 11.47 -22.11
C SER A 280 18.63 11.93 -23.49
N PRO A 281 19.18 13.15 -23.62
CA PRO A 281 19.77 13.64 -24.86
C PRO A 281 21.08 12.95 -25.24
N GLU A 282 21.67 12.16 -24.34
CA GLU A 282 22.90 11.40 -24.60
C GLU A 282 22.62 9.97 -25.08
N ARG A 283 21.41 9.44 -24.82
CA ARG A 283 21.12 8.01 -25.01
C ARG A 283 19.85 7.72 -25.81
N ASP A 284 18.76 8.43 -25.51
CA ASP A 284 17.48 8.11 -26.13
C ASP A 284 17.41 8.78 -27.52
N PHE A 285 16.96 8.02 -28.53
CA PHE A 285 16.74 8.52 -29.89
C PHE A 285 15.24 8.73 -30.15
N MET A 286 14.46 7.65 -30.07
CA MET A 286 13.02 7.67 -30.33
C MET A 286 12.22 7.11 -29.15
N LEU A 287 11.01 7.60 -28.96
CA LEU A 287 10.06 7.11 -27.96
C LEU A 287 8.80 6.56 -28.62
N HIS A 288 8.38 5.37 -28.19
CA HIS A 288 7.14 4.71 -28.63
C HIS A 288 6.00 4.99 -27.66
N GLY A 289 4.79 5.15 -28.21
CA GLY A 289 3.55 5.34 -27.46
C GLY A 289 3.10 6.80 -27.34
N LEU A 290 3.57 7.68 -28.22
CA LEU A 290 3.12 9.08 -28.24
C LEU A 290 1.81 9.21 -29.05
N LYS A 291 0.68 9.31 -28.35
CA LYS A 291 -0.67 9.47 -28.93
C LYS A 291 -1.30 10.77 -28.48
N GLU A 292 -1.94 11.52 -29.39
CA GLU A 292 -2.58 12.82 -29.10
C GLU A 292 -3.81 12.70 -28.20
N PHE A 293 -4.38 11.50 -28.07
CA PHE A 293 -5.42 11.19 -27.06
C PHE A 293 -4.97 11.43 -25.61
N ASN A 294 -3.69 11.70 -25.37
CA ASN A 294 -3.14 12.10 -24.06
C ASN A 294 -2.82 13.62 -23.94
N GLN A 295 -3.17 14.45 -24.92
CA GLN A 295 -2.94 15.91 -24.87
C GLN A 295 -4.22 16.78 -24.91
N GLU A 296 -5.41 16.22 -25.13
CA GLU A 296 -6.68 16.95 -24.99
C GLU A 296 -7.19 17.03 -23.53
N SER A 297 -6.32 17.33 -22.56
CA SER A 297 -6.76 17.90 -21.27
C SER A 297 -6.61 19.42 -21.19
N LYS A 298 -6.14 20.09 -22.25
CA LYS A 298 -6.09 21.56 -22.31
C LYS A 298 -6.40 22.08 -23.72
N ASN A 299 -7.68 22.37 -23.94
CA ASN A 299 -8.27 23.37 -24.87
C ASN A 299 -9.41 22.81 -25.74
N MET A 300 -10.52 22.44 -25.10
CA MET A 300 -11.80 22.31 -25.78
C MET A 300 -12.33 23.71 -26.15
N GLN A 301 -12.18 24.14 -27.42
CA GLN A 301 -12.93 25.29 -27.93
C GLN A 301 -14.36 24.88 -28.26
N ILE A 302 -15.28 25.08 -27.30
CA ILE A 302 -16.71 24.86 -27.52
C ILE A 302 -17.27 25.98 -28.41
N ARG A 303 -17.65 25.67 -29.65
CA ARG A 303 -18.60 26.50 -30.42
C ARG A 303 -20.03 26.12 -30.02
N LEU A 304 -20.68 26.99 -29.23
CA LEU A 304 -22.05 26.79 -28.76
C LEU A 304 -23.06 27.01 -29.89
N HIS A 305 -23.60 25.92 -30.43
CA HIS A 305 -24.76 25.95 -31.32
C HIS A 305 -26.04 25.98 -30.48
N ALA A 306 -26.96 26.94 -30.69
CA ALA A 306 -28.13 27.17 -29.82
C ALA A 306 -28.98 25.91 -29.54
N LYS A 307 -29.14 24.99 -30.51
CA LYS A 307 -29.83 23.71 -30.32
C LYS A 307 -29.05 22.74 -29.42
N ASN A 308 -27.73 22.71 -29.53
CA ASN A 308 -26.86 21.87 -28.71
C ASN A 308 -26.75 22.45 -27.30
N THR A 309 -26.73 23.77 -27.16
CA THR A 309 -26.78 24.47 -25.87
C THR A 309 -28.09 24.18 -25.14
N PHE A 310 -29.24 24.21 -25.84
CA PHE A 310 -30.53 23.87 -25.24
C PHE A 310 -30.61 22.39 -24.82
N THR A 311 -30.09 21.49 -25.66
CA THR A 311 -30.03 20.05 -25.35
C THR A 311 -29.09 19.78 -24.18
N PHE A 312 -27.94 20.46 -24.13
CA PHE A 312 -26.98 20.37 -23.05
C PHE A 312 -27.55 20.92 -21.74
N ILE A 313 -28.25 22.07 -21.76
CA ILE A 313 -28.94 22.62 -20.59
C ILE A 313 -30.04 21.67 -20.10
N LEU A 314 -30.77 21.01 -21.00
CA LEU A 314 -31.76 20.01 -20.63
C LEU A 314 -31.10 18.77 -20.01
N VAL A 315 -30.03 18.25 -20.61
CA VAL A 315 -29.31 17.07 -20.09
C VAL A 315 -28.67 17.38 -18.75
N VAL A 316 -27.99 18.52 -18.61
CA VAL A 316 -27.41 18.97 -17.34
C VAL A 316 -28.52 19.25 -16.32
N GLY A 317 -29.65 19.81 -16.74
CA GLY A 317 -30.82 20.02 -15.88
C GLY A 317 -31.43 18.70 -15.40
N PHE A 318 -31.51 17.68 -16.25
CA PHE A 318 -31.98 16.33 -15.89
C PHE A 318 -30.96 15.57 -15.04
N LEU A 319 -29.65 15.73 -15.29
CA LEU A 319 -28.59 15.16 -14.47
C LEU A 319 -28.51 15.85 -13.12
N TYR A 320 -28.73 17.16 -13.05
CA TYR A 320 -28.79 17.91 -11.79
C TYR A 320 -30.08 17.62 -11.03
N LEU A 321 -31.20 17.43 -11.71
CA LEU A 321 -32.45 16.96 -11.11
C LEU A 321 -32.31 15.52 -10.61
N GLY A 322 -31.63 14.65 -11.38
CA GLY A 322 -31.21 13.33 -10.93
C GLY A 322 -30.30 13.41 -9.72
N TYR A 323 -29.34 14.33 -9.70
CA TYR A 323 -28.49 14.57 -8.54
C TYR A 323 -29.26 15.03 -7.31
N LEU A 324 -30.24 15.93 -7.48
CA LEU A 324 -31.10 16.38 -6.39
C LEU A 324 -32.06 15.27 -5.90
N ILE A 325 -32.47 14.36 -6.78
CA ILE A 325 -33.37 13.24 -6.44
C ILE A 325 -32.62 12.07 -5.79
N PHE A 326 -31.39 11.79 -6.24
CA PHE A 326 -30.61 10.61 -5.83
C PHE A 326 -29.49 10.91 -4.83
N PHE A 327 -28.84 12.08 -4.92
CA PHE A 327 -27.66 12.39 -4.11
C PHE A 327 -27.90 13.49 -3.07
N ALA A 328 -28.85 14.41 -3.28
CA ALA A 328 -29.24 15.39 -2.25
C ALA A 328 -30.21 14.83 -1.19
N SER A 329 -30.70 13.60 -1.37
CA SER A 329 -31.48 12.85 -0.39
C SER A 329 -30.62 12.12 0.66
N GLY A 330 -29.30 12.05 0.48
CA GLY A 330 -28.37 11.50 1.47
C GLY A 330 -28.01 10.02 1.31
N ASP A 331 -28.48 9.34 0.26
CA ASP A 331 -28.09 7.95 0.01
C ASP A 331 -26.88 7.94 -0.96
N GLY A 332 -25.75 7.41 -0.49
CA GLY A 332 -24.48 7.35 -1.23
C GLY A 332 -24.52 6.46 -2.48
N LEU A 333 -23.46 6.51 -3.29
CA LEU A 333 -23.20 5.56 -4.38
C LEU A 333 -23.33 4.11 -3.89
N PRO A 334 -23.68 3.13 -4.76
CA PRO A 334 -23.75 1.73 -4.36
C PRO A 334 -22.43 1.31 -3.68
N GLU A 335 -22.62 0.88 -2.44
CA GLU A 335 -21.66 0.30 -1.52
C GLU A 335 -20.82 -0.80 -2.21
N ILE A 336 -19.50 -0.83 -1.95
CA ILE A 336 -18.63 -1.90 -2.48
C ILE A 336 -18.49 -2.94 -1.39
N ASP A 337 -19.29 -3.99 -1.49
CA ASP A 337 -19.21 -5.13 -0.59
C ASP A 337 -17.90 -5.91 -0.82
N VAL A 338 -17.25 -6.29 0.27
CA VAL A 338 -16.17 -7.29 0.26
C VAL A 338 -16.66 -8.60 0.87
N ASP A 339 -16.13 -9.72 0.40
CA ASP A 339 -16.34 -11.00 1.07
C ASP A 339 -15.36 -11.10 2.23
N LEU A 340 -15.88 -11.30 3.45
CA LEU A 340 -15.08 -11.51 4.66
C LEU A 340 -14.07 -12.63 4.48
N LYS A 341 -14.44 -13.69 3.75
CA LYS A 341 -13.53 -14.81 3.44
C LYS A 341 -12.30 -14.33 2.67
N ASP A 342 -12.45 -13.40 1.74
CA ASP A 342 -11.34 -12.87 0.96
C ASP A 342 -10.44 -12.03 1.86
N VAL A 343 -10.99 -11.10 2.64
CA VAL A 343 -10.21 -10.25 3.56
C VAL A 343 -9.42 -11.11 4.56
N ILE A 344 -10.04 -12.15 5.14
CA ILE A 344 -9.35 -13.11 6.02
C ILE A 344 -8.22 -13.83 5.29
N SER A 345 -8.47 -14.30 4.06
CA SER A 345 -7.47 -15.04 3.28
C SER A 345 -6.23 -14.20 3.02
N TYR A 346 -6.42 -12.92 2.68
CA TYR A 346 -5.33 -11.97 2.48
C TYR A 346 -4.64 -11.58 3.79
N ALA A 347 -5.38 -11.45 4.90
CA ALA A 347 -4.79 -11.18 6.22
C ALA A 347 -3.88 -12.32 6.70
N VAL A 348 -4.29 -13.58 6.54
CA VAL A 348 -3.45 -14.75 6.89
C VAL A 348 -2.20 -14.80 6.01
N LEU A 349 -2.38 -14.63 4.68
CA LEU A 349 -1.25 -14.57 3.76
C LEU A 349 -0.27 -13.45 4.12
N ALA A 350 -0.78 -12.27 4.49
CA ALA A 350 0.02 -11.13 4.86
C ALA A 350 0.90 -11.39 6.09
N VAL A 351 0.34 -11.93 7.18
CA VAL A 351 1.12 -12.18 8.40
C VAL A 351 2.17 -13.28 8.23
N GLU A 352 1.87 -14.33 7.45
CA GLU A 352 2.84 -15.38 7.16
C GLU A 352 3.99 -14.84 6.30
N MET A 353 3.67 -14.06 5.26
CA MET A 353 4.67 -13.41 4.40
C MET A 353 5.55 -12.44 5.18
N GLY A 354 4.94 -11.57 5.99
CA GLY A 354 5.68 -10.63 6.84
C GLY A 354 6.60 -11.36 7.81
N GLY A 355 6.12 -12.40 8.47
CA GLY A 355 6.95 -13.15 9.41
C GLY A 355 8.03 -14.02 8.77
N ILE A 356 7.81 -14.59 7.59
CA ILE A 356 8.88 -15.26 6.82
C ILE A 356 9.99 -14.24 6.53
N ALA A 357 9.65 -13.00 6.20
CA ALA A 357 10.63 -11.93 6.02
C ALA A 357 11.37 -11.61 7.33
N VAL A 358 10.66 -11.49 8.46
CA VAL A 358 11.28 -11.31 9.80
C VAL A 358 12.31 -12.41 10.08
N HIS A 359 11.96 -13.67 9.81
CA HIS A 359 12.86 -14.80 9.99
C HIS A 359 14.10 -14.72 9.06
N LYS A 360 13.92 -14.37 7.79
CA LYS A 360 15.03 -14.20 6.84
C LYS A 360 15.98 -13.08 7.24
N VAL A 361 15.45 -11.92 7.63
CA VAL A 361 16.28 -10.78 8.09
C VAL A 361 17.08 -11.16 9.34
N HIS A 362 16.50 -11.94 10.26
CA HIS A 362 17.23 -12.48 11.41
C HIS A 362 18.42 -13.37 11.01
N GLN A 363 18.23 -14.24 10.01
CA GLN A 363 19.30 -15.13 9.51
C GLN A 363 20.48 -14.36 8.90
N GLU A 364 20.26 -13.16 8.37
CA GLU A 364 21.31 -12.29 7.82
C GLU A 364 22.23 -11.69 8.89
N LYS A 365 21.87 -11.77 10.18
CA LYS A 365 22.60 -11.19 11.33
C LYS A 365 22.87 -9.69 11.24
N SER A 366 22.20 -8.99 10.32
CA SER A 366 22.29 -7.54 10.14
C SER A 366 20.93 -6.90 10.45
N LEU A 367 20.67 -6.69 11.74
CA LEU A 367 19.38 -6.19 12.21
C LEU A 367 19.22 -4.67 12.02
N ASN A 368 20.33 -3.92 11.98
CA ASN A 368 20.36 -2.44 11.83
C ASN A 368 19.27 -1.75 12.66
N ALA A 369 19.28 -1.95 13.97
CA ALA A 369 18.32 -1.34 14.88
C ALA A 369 18.56 0.17 15.01
N ALA A 370 17.48 0.94 14.96
CA ALA A 370 17.46 2.38 15.23
C ALA A 370 16.37 2.68 16.27
N ALA A 371 16.56 3.72 17.09
CA ALA A 371 15.50 4.23 17.96
C ALA A 371 14.55 5.11 17.15
N LYS A 372 13.25 4.75 17.08
CA LYS A 372 12.20 5.57 16.43
C LYS A 372 11.58 6.60 17.38
N GLY A 373 11.80 6.47 18.68
CA GLY A 373 11.27 7.38 19.69
C GLY A 373 11.57 6.93 21.11
N LEU A 374 10.89 7.57 22.07
CA LEU A 374 10.87 7.15 23.47
C LEU A 374 9.44 6.71 23.82
N THR A 375 9.33 5.62 24.56
CA THR A 375 8.10 5.20 25.23
C THR A 375 7.64 6.26 26.26
N ASP A 376 6.39 6.19 26.72
CA ASP A 376 5.85 7.05 27.80
C ASP A 376 6.70 6.98 29.10
N GLU A 377 7.55 5.96 29.24
CA GLU A 377 8.46 5.76 30.37
C GLU A 377 9.91 6.19 30.08
N GLY A 378 10.19 6.77 28.91
CA GLY A 378 11.52 7.26 28.53
C GLY A 378 12.52 6.20 28.05
N LYS A 379 12.07 4.97 27.73
CA LYS A 379 12.91 3.95 27.05
C LYS A 379 12.86 4.09 25.54
N GLU A 380 13.97 3.84 24.86
CA GLU A 380 14.03 3.80 23.39
C GLU A 380 13.06 2.77 22.81
N GLU A 381 12.21 3.22 21.90
CA GLU A 381 11.36 2.37 21.07
C GLU A 381 12.16 2.00 19.82
N LEU A 382 12.49 0.72 19.68
CA LEU A 382 13.35 0.24 18.61
C LEU A 382 12.56 0.00 17.33
N LEU A 383 13.26 0.15 16.21
CA LEU A 383 12.81 -0.12 14.86
C LEU A 383 13.96 -0.81 14.11
N THR A 384 13.68 -1.93 13.45
CA THR A 384 14.68 -2.65 12.66
C THR A 384 14.27 -2.72 11.20
N ARG A 385 15.21 -3.15 10.36
CA ARG A 385 14.93 -3.45 8.96
C ARG A 385 13.85 -4.54 8.80
N ALA A 386 13.72 -5.44 9.77
CA ALA A 386 12.71 -6.51 9.74
C ALA A 386 11.28 -5.94 9.89
N ASP A 387 11.07 -4.95 10.77
CA ASP A 387 9.78 -4.28 10.95
C ASP A 387 9.33 -3.62 9.63
N LEU A 388 10.25 -2.90 8.97
CA LEU A 388 9.97 -2.17 7.73
C LEU A 388 9.66 -3.10 6.55
N ILE A 389 10.45 -4.17 6.36
CA ILE A 389 10.23 -5.16 5.29
C ILE A 389 8.91 -5.90 5.53
N SER A 390 8.68 -6.37 6.76
CA SER A 390 7.45 -7.07 7.13
C SER A 390 6.22 -6.18 6.90
N ASN A 391 6.28 -4.92 7.35
CA ASN A 391 5.23 -3.94 7.12
C ASN A 391 4.93 -3.72 5.64
N HIS A 392 5.98 -3.50 4.84
CA HIS A 392 5.81 -3.27 3.41
C HIS A 392 5.12 -4.45 2.72
N LEU A 393 5.55 -5.69 3.01
CA LEU A 393 4.94 -6.89 2.44
C LEU A 393 3.49 -7.07 2.86
N ILE A 394 3.17 -6.82 4.14
CA ILE A 394 1.79 -6.90 4.64
C ILE A 394 0.90 -5.86 3.96
N LEU A 395 1.35 -4.62 3.90
CA LEU A 395 0.59 -3.53 3.28
C LEU A 395 0.40 -3.76 1.77
N ASP A 396 1.41 -4.22 1.05
CA ASP A 396 1.33 -4.55 -0.39
C ASP A 396 0.24 -5.62 -0.65
N ILE A 397 0.16 -6.64 0.21
CA ILE A 397 -0.87 -7.69 0.12
C ILE A 397 -2.27 -7.12 0.41
N LEU A 398 -2.41 -6.29 1.45
CA LEU A 398 -3.69 -5.70 1.85
C LEU A 398 -4.18 -4.60 0.92
N GLN A 399 -3.28 -3.91 0.19
CA GLN A 399 -3.61 -2.90 -0.84
C GLN A 399 -4.44 -3.47 -2.01
N ARG A 400 -4.58 -4.79 -2.11
CA ARG A 400 -5.53 -5.44 -3.03
C ARG A 400 -6.98 -4.97 -2.81
N PHE A 401 -7.29 -4.47 -1.62
CA PHE A 401 -8.54 -3.79 -1.28
C PHE A 401 -8.28 -2.28 -1.10
N PRO A 402 -8.30 -1.47 -2.17
CA PRO A 402 -7.78 -0.09 -2.15
C PRO A 402 -8.52 0.90 -1.24
N ARG A 403 -9.68 0.53 -0.69
CA ARG A 403 -10.45 1.34 0.27
C ARG A 403 -10.55 0.70 1.67
N LEU A 404 -9.86 -0.41 1.90
CA LEU A 404 -9.83 -1.06 3.21
C LEU A 404 -9.06 -0.18 4.21
N SER A 405 -9.65 0.10 5.36
CA SER A 405 -8.98 0.84 6.43
C SER A 405 -7.92 -0.07 7.07
N VAL A 406 -6.64 0.19 6.80
CA VAL A 406 -5.52 -0.53 7.40
C VAL A 406 -4.77 0.39 8.36
N VAL A 407 -4.61 -0.03 9.60
CA VAL A 407 -3.88 0.67 10.66
C VAL A 407 -2.71 -0.21 11.08
N SER A 408 -1.52 0.13 10.57
CA SER A 408 -0.27 -0.56 10.94
C SER A 408 0.53 0.24 11.96
N GLU A 409 1.33 -0.45 12.78
CA GLU A 409 2.31 0.19 13.66
C GLU A 409 3.29 1.07 12.87
N GLU A 410 3.89 0.50 11.83
CA GLU A 410 4.90 1.18 11.04
C GLU A 410 4.27 1.96 9.90
N LYS A 411 4.64 3.25 9.81
CA LYS A 411 4.20 4.12 8.74
C LYS A 411 5.09 3.93 7.51
N GLU A 412 4.56 4.28 6.33
CA GLU A 412 5.21 4.09 5.03
C GLU A 412 6.72 4.33 5.08
N SER A 413 7.47 3.29 4.72
CA SER A 413 8.91 3.38 4.51
C SER A 413 9.18 3.34 3.01
N THR A 414 9.93 4.33 2.51
CA THR A 414 10.47 4.32 1.16
C THR A 414 11.56 3.26 1.04
N MET A 415 11.16 2.01 0.91
CA MET A 415 12.05 0.90 0.54
C MET A 415 11.99 0.70 -0.97
N SER A 416 13.13 0.47 -1.61
CA SER A 416 13.15 0.17 -3.04
C SER A 416 12.68 -1.27 -3.28
N GLU A 417 12.00 -1.54 -4.40
CA GLU A 417 11.60 -2.92 -4.76
C GLU A 417 12.78 -3.90 -4.77
N ARG A 418 14.00 -3.43 -5.09
CA ARG A 418 15.21 -4.26 -5.04
C ARG A 418 15.55 -4.77 -3.64
N GLU A 419 15.20 -4.01 -2.60
CA GLU A 419 15.43 -4.39 -1.20
C GLU A 419 14.36 -5.36 -0.69
N ILE A 420 13.16 -5.31 -1.26
CA ILE A 420 12.01 -6.14 -0.85
C ILE A 420 11.99 -7.48 -1.59
N GLU A 421 12.41 -7.51 -2.86
CA GLU A 421 12.36 -8.69 -3.74
C GLU A 421 12.91 -9.99 -3.09
N PRO A 422 14.04 -10.01 -2.35
CA PRO A 422 14.54 -11.24 -1.71
C PRO A 422 13.59 -11.82 -0.65
N TYR A 423 12.72 -10.98 -0.08
CA TYR A 423 11.79 -11.31 0.98
C TYR A 423 10.37 -11.59 0.48
N ARG A 424 10.08 -11.30 -0.80
CA ARG A 424 8.91 -11.86 -1.49
C ARG A 424 9.13 -13.38 -1.61
N SER A 425 8.73 -14.12 -0.58
CA SER A 425 8.63 -15.58 -0.68
C SER A 425 7.72 -15.97 -1.84
N ASP A 426 7.78 -17.22 -2.27
CA ASP A 426 6.82 -17.75 -3.24
C ASP A 426 5.40 -17.64 -2.65
N ASN A 427 4.72 -16.52 -2.94
CA ASN A 427 3.36 -16.20 -2.49
C ASN A 427 2.43 -17.36 -2.77
N TYR A 428 2.68 -18.09 -3.86
CA TYR A 428 1.90 -19.25 -4.24
C TYR A 428 2.11 -20.42 -3.27
N ALA A 429 3.34 -20.71 -2.84
CA ALA A 429 3.62 -21.77 -1.87
C ALA A 429 2.96 -21.49 -0.51
N VAL A 430 3.06 -20.24 -0.02
CA VAL A 430 2.39 -19.81 1.23
C VAL A 430 0.87 -19.88 1.06
N TRP A 431 0.33 -19.37 -0.05
CA TRP A 431 -1.10 -19.48 -0.30
C TRP A 431 -1.59 -20.93 -0.35
N GLN A 432 -0.83 -21.84 -0.98
CA GLN A 432 -1.20 -23.26 -1.06
C GLN A 432 -1.22 -23.94 0.31
N SER A 433 -0.33 -23.57 1.25
CA SER A 433 -0.32 -24.19 2.59
C SER A 433 -1.59 -23.86 3.39
N VAL A 434 -2.13 -22.64 3.24
CA VAL A 434 -3.31 -22.19 3.99
C VAL A 434 -4.63 -22.39 3.25
N LYS A 435 -4.59 -22.59 1.93
CA LYS A 435 -5.77 -22.65 1.03
C LYS A 435 -6.85 -23.62 1.51
N GLU A 436 -6.48 -24.83 1.92
CA GLU A 436 -7.45 -25.84 2.33
C GLU A 436 -8.25 -25.43 3.57
N ILE A 437 -7.60 -24.71 4.49
CA ILE A 437 -8.22 -24.23 5.73
C ILE A 437 -9.09 -23.01 5.42
N LEU A 438 -8.55 -22.05 4.67
CA LEU A 438 -9.27 -20.84 4.26
C LEU A 438 -10.53 -21.16 3.44
N ASN A 439 -10.51 -22.25 2.66
CA ASN A 439 -11.68 -22.69 1.91
C ASN A 439 -12.86 -23.12 2.80
N LYS A 440 -12.62 -23.49 4.06
CA LYS A 440 -13.65 -23.90 5.03
C LYS A 440 -14.28 -22.71 5.78
N ILE A 441 -13.74 -21.50 5.61
CA ILE A 441 -14.28 -20.29 6.24
C ILE A 441 -15.61 -19.90 5.56
N PRO A 442 -16.66 -19.58 6.32
CA PRO A 442 -17.93 -19.14 5.75
C PRO A 442 -17.77 -17.81 5.01
N SER A 443 -18.39 -17.71 3.83
CA SER A 443 -18.50 -16.45 3.09
C SER A 443 -19.55 -15.56 3.74
N ARG A 444 -19.23 -14.26 3.86
CA ARG A 444 -20.13 -13.24 4.37
C ARG A 444 -19.79 -11.90 3.72
N ARG A 445 -20.76 -11.30 3.04
CA ARG A 445 -20.62 -9.95 2.48
C ARG A 445 -20.66 -8.92 3.61
N LEU A 446 -19.72 -7.98 3.57
CA LEU A 446 -19.60 -6.88 4.51
C LEU A 446 -19.36 -5.59 3.76
N GLU A 447 -19.87 -4.51 4.33
CA GLU A 447 -19.58 -3.17 3.87
C GLU A 447 -18.15 -2.80 4.21
N LEU A 448 -17.41 -2.29 3.22
CA LEU A 448 -15.98 -2.04 3.37
C LEU A 448 -15.66 -0.91 4.37
N ASP A 449 -16.57 0.04 4.55
CA ASP A 449 -16.46 1.12 5.55
C ASP A 449 -16.61 0.61 6.99
N GLU A 450 -17.31 -0.51 7.18
CA GLU A 450 -17.43 -1.19 8.47
C GLU A 450 -16.19 -2.04 8.79
N VAL A 451 -15.29 -2.28 7.83
CA VAL A 451 -14.14 -3.20 7.99
C VAL A 451 -12.84 -2.43 8.19
N ARG A 452 -12.13 -2.75 9.27
CA ARG A 452 -10.77 -2.25 9.55
C ARG A 452 -9.81 -3.38 9.85
N VAL A 453 -8.57 -3.26 9.41
CA VAL A 453 -7.47 -4.18 9.73
C VAL A 453 -6.43 -3.48 10.59
N PHE A 454 -6.12 -4.05 11.75
CA PHE A 454 -4.96 -3.64 12.56
C PHE A 454 -3.79 -4.59 12.31
N VAL A 455 -2.60 -4.04 12.12
CA VAL A 455 -1.39 -4.81 11.81
C VAL A 455 -0.27 -4.43 12.77
N ASP A 456 0.38 -5.44 13.33
CA ASP A 456 1.70 -5.32 13.93
C ASP A 456 2.68 -6.16 13.08
N PRO A 457 3.57 -5.51 12.32
CA PRO A 457 4.47 -6.19 11.40
C PRO A 457 5.59 -6.95 12.12
N LEU A 458 5.90 -6.63 13.38
CA LEU A 458 6.87 -7.32 14.22
C LEU A 458 6.64 -6.94 15.69
N ASP A 459 5.85 -7.76 16.38
CA ASP A 459 5.66 -7.63 17.83
C ASP A 459 6.90 -8.18 18.55
N ALA A 460 7.32 -7.47 19.59
CA ALA A 460 8.54 -7.73 20.36
C ALA A 460 9.86 -7.35 19.66
N THR A 461 9.91 -6.18 18.99
CA THR A 461 11.14 -5.66 18.36
C THR A 461 12.33 -5.61 19.32
N GLN A 462 12.12 -5.26 20.59
CA GLN A 462 13.21 -5.28 21.57
C GLN A 462 13.73 -6.70 21.81
N GLU A 463 12.87 -7.67 22.08
CA GLU A 463 13.25 -9.07 22.21
C GLU A 463 13.91 -9.64 20.94
N PHE A 464 13.47 -9.21 19.76
CA PHE A 464 14.08 -9.58 18.49
C PHE A 464 15.54 -9.13 18.40
N THR A 465 15.86 -7.91 18.85
CA THR A 465 17.25 -7.43 18.92
C THR A 465 18.11 -8.12 19.98
N GLU A 466 17.47 -8.74 20.98
CA GLU A 466 18.12 -9.49 22.07
C GLU A 466 18.26 -10.99 21.74
N ASP A 467 17.96 -11.42 20.51
CA ASP A 467 17.90 -12.83 20.08
C ASP A 467 16.88 -13.70 20.87
N LEU A 468 15.92 -13.06 21.55
CA LEU A 468 14.84 -13.74 22.28
C LEU A 468 13.65 -14.03 21.35
N THR A 469 13.98 -14.80 20.31
CA THR A 469 13.11 -15.13 19.17
C THR A 469 11.79 -15.81 19.55
N GLN A 470 11.68 -16.38 20.75
CA GLN A 470 10.44 -17.02 21.21
C GLN A 470 9.26 -16.06 21.40
N TYR A 471 9.54 -14.77 21.60
CA TYR A 471 8.53 -13.74 21.84
C TYR A 471 8.04 -13.07 20.57
N VAL A 472 8.77 -13.23 19.47
CA VAL A 472 8.55 -12.48 18.23
C VAL A 472 7.33 -13.02 17.51
N THR A 473 6.39 -12.14 17.18
CA THR A 473 5.19 -12.48 16.41
C THR A 473 4.87 -11.45 15.33
N VAL A 474 4.07 -11.83 14.34
CA VAL A 474 3.50 -10.93 13.33
C VAL A 474 1.99 -11.07 13.39
N MET A 475 1.27 -9.96 13.46
CA MET A 475 -0.14 -9.97 13.82
C MET A 475 -1.00 -9.17 12.86
N ALA A 476 -2.18 -9.70 12.57
CA ALA A 476 -3.24 -8.97 11.88
C ALA A 476 -4.59 -9.27 12.52
N CYS A 477 -5.45 -8.28 12.56
CA CYS A 477 -6.77 -8.36 13.16
C CYS A 477 -7.79 -7.67 12.27
N ILE A 478 -8.94 -8.32 12.02
CA ILE A 478 -10.06 -7.72 11.28
C ILE A 478 -11.15 -7.36 12.28
N VAL A 479 -11.51 -6.08 12.26
CA VAL A 479 -12.56 -5.47 13.06
C VAL A 479 -13.72 -5.14 12.16
N VAL A 480 -14.92 -5.51 12.59
CA VAL A 480 -16.17 -5.11 11.94
C VAL A 480 -16.92 -4.21 12.91
N LYS A 481 -17.16 -2.96 12.50
CA LYS A 481 -17.65 -1.86 13.34
C LYS A 481 -16.70 -1.55 14.49
N ASP A 482 -16.92 -2.18 15.65
CA ASP A 482 -16.16 -1.98 16.88
C ASP A 482 -15.61 -3.29 17.46
N GLU A 483 -15.98 -4.44 16.89
CA GLU A 483 -15.67 -5.76 17.42
C GLU A 483 -14.56 -6.47 16.61
N PRO A 484 -13.52 -7.01 17.27
CA PRO A 484 -12.50 -7.80 16.61
C PRO A 484 -13.05 -9.20 16.32
N ILE A 485 -13.43 -9.46 15.07
CA ILE A 485 -14.08 -10.71 14.66
C ILE A 485 -13.08 -11.78 14.21
N PHE A 486 -11.88 -11.37 13.81
CA PHE A 486 -10.82 -12.25 13.35
C PHE A 486 -9.46 -11.74 13.81
N GLY A 487 -8.59 -12.65 14.22
CA GLY A 487 -7.20 -12.36 14.54
C GLY A 487 -6.28 -13.49 14.10
N ALA A 488 -5.13 -13.14 13.55
CA ALA A 488 -4.05 -14.06 13.19
C ALA A 488 -2.76 -13.62 13.87
N ILE A 489 -2.08 -14.57 14.50
CA ILE A 489 -0.77 -14.40 15.11
C ILE A 489 0.15 -15.45 14.50
N TYR A 490 1.15 -15.00 13.75
CA TYR A 490 2.18 -15.85 13.19
C TYR A 490 3.45 -15.79 14.05
N ARG A 491 4.08 -16.95 14.25
CA ARG A 491 5.32 -17.13 15.03
C ARG A 491 6.46 -17.48 14.09
N PRO A 492 7.28 -16.50 13.63
CA PRO A 492 8.30 -16.70 12.61
C PRO A 492 9.27 -17.84 12.87
N PHE A 493 9.69 -18.00 14.12
CA PHE A 493 10.71 -18.97 14.53
C PHE A 493 10.16 -20.36 14.86
N PHE A 494 8.84 -20.53 14.81
CA PHE A 494 8.15 -21.81 14.96
C PHE A 494 7.43 -22.22 13.68
N ASN A 495 7.36 -21.34 12.67
CA ASN A 495 6.61 -21.53 11.44
C ASN A 495 5.16 -21.96 11.71
N GLU A 496 4.51 -21.23 12.61
CA GLU A 496 3.18 -21.55 13.13
C GLU A 496 2.30 -20.31 13.14
N THR A 497 1.19 -20.37 12.39
CA THR A 497 0.09 -19.39 12.48
C THR A 497 -1.02 -19.95 13.34
N ILE A 498 -1.48 -19.17 14.31
CA ILE A 498 -2.73 -19.39 15.03
C ILE A 498 -3.70 -18.29 14.65
N PHE A 499 -4.92 -18.65 14.27
CA PHE A 499 -5.96 -17.66 14.00
C PHE A 499 -7.32 -18.09 14.54
N GLY A 500 -8.09 -17.09 14.93
CA GLY A 500 -9.44 -17.23 15.47
C GLY A 500 -10.42 -16.45 14.63
N LEU A 501 -11.57 -17.06 14.34
CA LEU A 501 -12.71 -16.41 13.70
C LEU A 501 -13.94 -16.61 14.59
N LYS A 502 -14.59 -15.49 14.93
CA LYS A 502 -15.84 -15.46 15.68
C LYS A 502 -16.87 -16.42 15.06
N ASP A 503 -17.54 -17.19 15.91
CA ASP A 503 -18.54 -18.21 15.54
C ASP A 503 -18.01 -19.41 14.72
N TRP A 504 -16.70 -19.50 14.46
CA TRP A 504 -16.08 -20.61 13.72
C TRP A 504 -15.06 -21.39 14.55
N GLY A 505 -14.27 -20.70 15.38
CA GLY A 505 -13.32 -21.29 16.31
C GLY A 505 -11.88 -20.82 16.09
N VAL A 506 -10.96 -21.34 16.92
CA VAL A 506 -9.52 -21.10 16.82
C VAL A 506 -8.84 -22.31 16.19
N ILE A 507 -7.96 -22.06 15.24
CA ILE A 507 -7.26 -23.10 14.48
C ILE A 507 -5.81 -22.71 14.21
N THR A 508 -4.97 -23.71 14.03
CA THR A 508 -3.62 -23.53 13.50
C THR A 508 -3.62 -23.53 11.97
N SER A 509 -2.56 -22.99 11.36
CA SER A 509 -2.21 -23.14 9.94
C SER A 509 -2.06 -24.60 9.48
N SER A 510 -1.91 -25.57 10.40
CA SER A 510 -1.93 -27.01 10.11
C SER A 510 -3.34 -27.63 10.16
N GLY A 511 -4.37 -26.83 10.47
CA GLY A 511 -5.76 -27.27 10.52
C GLY A 511 -6.19 -27.89 11.85
N VAL A 512 -5.38 -27.76 12.90
CA VAL A 512 -5.69 -28.28 14.24
C VAL A 512 -6.57 -27.27 14.98
N LYS A 513 -7.76 -27.68 15.37
CA LYS A 513 -8.65 -26.86 16.22
C LYS A 513 -8.10 -26.77 17.64
N ILE A 514 -8.12 -25.57 18.21
CA ILE A 514 -7.70 -25.30 19.58
C ILE A 514 -8.94 -25.01 20.42
N GLU A 515 -9.15 -25.85 21.43
CA GLU A 515 -10.26 -25.71 22.38
C GLU A 515 -9.75 -25.11 23.70
N PRO A 516 -10.60 -24.37 24.45
CA PRO A 516 -10.19 -23.79 25.72
C PRO A 516 -9.84 -24.85 26.77
N VAL A 517 -8.60 -24.80 27.27
CA VAL A 517 -8.11 -25.71 28.32
C VAL A 517 -8.96 -25.58 29.59
N PRO A 518 -9.38 -26.70 30.23
CA PRO A 518 -10.07 -26.67 31.52
C PRO A 518 -9.24 -25.95 32.59
N ILE A 519 -9.89 -25.16 33.45
CA ILE A 519 -9.20 -24.29 34.43
C ILE A 519 -8.34 -25.07 35.44
N GLU A 520 -8.67 -26.34 35.66
CA GLU A 520 -7.94 -27.29 36.50
C GLU A 520 -6.61 -27.71 35.86
N ASN A 521 -6.54 -27.71 34.54
CA ASN A 521 -5.37 -28.08 33.74
C ASN A 521 -4.57 -26.85 33.28
N THR A 522 -5.09 -25.64 33.49
CA THR A 522 -4.39 -24.39 33.19
C THR A 522 -3.30 -24.11 34.21
N SER A 523 -2.11 -23.78 33.74
CA SER A 523 -0.98 -23.40 34.60
C SER A 523 -1.30 -22.15 35.40
N LYS A 524 -1.06 -22.17 36.71
CA LYS A 524 -1.25 -21.04 37.66
C LYS A 524 -0.17 -19.98 37.52
N LYS A 525 -0.05 -19.44 36.30
CA LYS A 525 0.91 -18.41 35.91
C LYS A 525 0.19 -17.14 35.49
N VAL A 526 0.70 -16.00 35.94
CA VAL A 526 0.32 -14.68 35.41
C VAL A 526 1.46 -14.18 34.54
N VAL A 527 1.17 -14.02 33.25
CA VAL A 527 2.14 -13.48 32.30
C VAL A 527 2.06 -11.96 32.29
N VAL A 528 3.20 -11.30 32.40
CA VAL A 528 3.34 -9.84 32.50
C VAL A 528 4.45 -9.34 31.57
N SER A 529 4.48 -8.04 31.28
CA SER A 529 5.59 -7.45 30.52
C SER A 529 6.93 -7.63 31.25
N ARG A 530 8.00 -7.99 30.51
CA ARG A 530 9.39 -8.08 31.04
C ARG A 530 9.82 -6.80 31.75
N SER A 531 9.42 -5.64 31.24
CA SER A 531 9.78 -4.34 31.81
C SER A 531 9.00 -3.96 33.07
N HIS A 532 7.93 -4.68 33.42
CA HIS A 532 6.96 -4.26 34.45
C HIS A 532 6.65 -5.30 35.51
N ALA A 533 7.30 -6.48 35.45
CA ALA A 533 7.01 -7.59 36.35
C ALA A 533 7.09 -7.23 37.84
N GLY A 534 8.04 -6.38 38.24
CA GLY A 534 8.23 -5.98 39.63
C GLY A 534 7.07 -5.16 40.22
N LYS A 535 6.43 -4.30 39.43
CA LYS A 535 5.31 -3.43 39.89
C LYS A 535 4.02 -4.21 40.14
N VAL A 536 3.87 -5.34 39.44
CA VAL A 536 2.63 -6.14 39.40
C VAL A 536 2.66 -7.31 40.38
N ALA A 537 3.85 -7.68 40.87
CA ALA A 537 4.05 -8.92 41.63
C ALA A 537 3.33 -8.96 42.97
N SER A 538 3.34 -7.87 43.73
CA SER A 538 2.63 -7.77 45.00
C SER A 538 1.11 -7.90 44.81
N VAL A 539 0.55 -7.22 43.80
CA VAL A 539 -0.87 -7.29 43.44
C VAL A 539 -1.29 -8.73 43.15
N VAL A 540 -0.54 -9.41 42.28
CA VAL A 540 -0.86 -10.75 41.82
C VAL A 540 -0.85 -11.74 42.97
N LYS A 541 0.19 -11.69 43.81
CA LYS A 541 0.32 -12.57 44.97
C LYS A 541 -0.78 -12.34 46.01
N GLN A 542 -1.18 -11.08 46.22
CA GLN A 542 -2.30 -10.76 47.11
C GLN A 542 -3.64 -11.28 46.57
N VAL A 543 -3.87 -11.20 45.26
CA VAL A 543 -5.14 -11.57 44.62
C VAL A 543 -5.28 -13.08 44.40
N LEU A 544 -4.19 -13.75 44.01
CA LEU A 544 -4.21 -15.15 43.55
C LEU A 544 -3.47 -16.11 44.49
N GLY A 545 -2.75 -15.58 45.48
CA GLY A 545 -1.95 -16.34 46.44
C GLY A 545 -0.47 -16.43 46.06
N GLU A 546 0.38 -16.64 47.08
CA GLU A 546 1.85 -16.66 46.98
C GLU A 546 2.40 -17.76 46.05
N GLN A 547 1.65 -18.85 45.88
CA GLN A 547 2.01 -19.95 44.97
C GLN A 547 1.86 -19.61 43.48
N THR A 548 1.28 -18.44 43.14
CA THR A 548 1.09 -18.02 41.76
C THR A 548 2.42 -17.56 41.16
N GLU A 549 2.83 -18.21 40.08
CA GLU A 549 4.07 -17.86 39.39
C GLU A 549 3.84 -16.67 38.46
N ILE A 550 4.81 -15.77 38.39
CA ILE A 550 4.76 -14.59 37.52
C ILE A 550 5.79 -14.82 36.43
N GLU A 551 5.35 -14.80 35.17
CA GLU A 551 6.18 -15.02 33.98
C GLU A 551 6.42 -13.66 33.29
N PRO A 552 7.62 -13.05 33.41
CA PRO A 552 7.98 -11.87 32.64
C PRO A 552 8.23 -12.27 31.18
N ALA A 553 7.41 -11.80 30.25
CA ALA A 553 7.49 -12.13 28.83
C ALA A 553 7.38 -10.89 27.91
N GLY A 554 8.18 -10.90 26.84
CA GLY A 554 8.08 -9.96 25.74
C GLY A 554 6.94 -10.33 24.80
N GLY A 555 6.58 -9.42 23.89
CA GLY A 555 5.57 -9.66 22.84
C GLY A 555 4.13 -9.77 23.34
N SER A 556 3.26 -8.87 22.91
CA SER A 556 1.83 -8.91 23.23
C SER A 556 1.16 -10.17 22.64
N GLY A 557 1.54 -10.56 21.42
CA GLY A 557 1.06 -11.76 20.76
C GLY A 557 1.47 -13.04 21.48
N TYR A 558 2.73 -13.14 21.91
CA TYR A 558 3.19 -14.28 22.74
C TYR A 558 2.34 -14.41 24.01
N LYS A 559 2.13 -13.31 24.74
CA LYS A 559 1.35 -13.32 25.99
C LYS A 559 -0.10 -13.78 25.77
N ALA A 560 -0.74 -13.37 24.67
CA ALA A 560 -2.06 -13.86 24.29
C ALA A 560 -2.03 -15.37 24.01
N LEU A 561 -1.04 -15.87 23.26
CA LEU A 561 -0.90 -17.30 22.95
C LEU A 561 -0.63 -18.16 24.18
N ARG A 562 -0.01 -17.62 25.24
CA ARG A 562 0.13 -18.34 26.52
C ARG A 562 -1.21 -18.68 27.14
N LEU A 563 -2.19 -17.80 27.02
CA LEU A 563 -3.57 -18.02 27.48
C LEU A 563 -4.31 -19.02 26.60
N VAL A 564 -4.18 -18.87 25.27
CA VAL A 564 -4.77 -19.79 24.28
C VAL A 564 -4.35 -21.23 24.55
N ASN A 565 -3.06 -21.45 24.84
CA ASN A 565 -2.51 -22.78 25.12
C ASN A 565 -2.73 -23.27 26.56
N GLY A 566 -3.36 -22.47 27.44
CA GLY A 566 -3.53 -22.81 28.87
C GLY A 566 -2.23 -22.84 29.68
N THR A 567 -1.14 -22.34 29.12
CA THR A 567 0.18 -22.28 29.76
C THR A 567 0.38 -21.06 30.66
N ALA A 568 -0.53 -20.08 30.58
CA ALA A 568 -0.76 -19.05 31.57
C ALA A 568 -2.26 -18.87 31.78
N GLU A 569 -2.67 -18.41 32.95
CA GLU A 569 -4.07 -18.21 33.32
C GLU A 569 -4.54 -16.76 33.09
N ILE A 570 -3.64 -15.80 33.32
CA ILE A 570 -3.92 -14.37 33.20
C ILE A 570 -2.77 -13.66 32.50
N TYR A 571 -3.11 -12.78 31.55
CA TYR A 571 -2.20 -11.76 31.03
C TYR A 571 -2.59 -10.43 31.66
N LEU A 572 -1.67 -9.85 32.42
CA LEU A 572 -1.85 -8.55 33.07
C LEU A 572 -0.83 -7.53 32.52
N HIS A 573 -1.33 -6.36 32.13
CA HIS A 573 -0.54 -5.23 31.63
C HIS A 573 -1.01 -3.94 32.29
N THR A 574 -0.09 -3.16 32.87
CA THR A 574 -0.46 -1.97 33.66
C THR A 574 -0.12 -0.64 32.99
N THR A 575 0.56 -0.68 31.84
CA THR A 575 1.02 0.51 31.11
C THR A 575 0.20 0.75 29.86
N ALA A 576 0.56 1.82 29.12
CA ALA A 576 0.00 2.09 27.81
C ALA A 576 0.32 0.95 26.83
N ILE A 577 -0.66 0.58 26.01
CA ILE A 577 -0.56 -0.45 24.97
C ILE A 577 -1.40 -0.04 23.77
N LYS A 578 -0.99 -0.40 22.55
CA LYS A 578 -1.64 0.07 21.32
C LYS A 578 -2.64 -0.96 20.80
N LYS A 579 -3.52 -0.53 19.89
CA LYS A 579 -4.56 -1.40 19.33
C LYS A 579 -4.01 -2.56 18.51
N TRP A 580 -2.93 -2.36 17.75
CA TRP A 580 -2.31 -3.45 16.99
C TRP A 580 -1.72 -4.55 17.89
N ASP A 581 -1.16 -4.18 19.05
CA ASP A 581 -0.69 -5.13 20.07
C ASP A 581 -1.80 -6.05 20.64
N THR A 582 -3.04 -5.54 20.70
CA THR A 582 -4.12 -6.21 21.44
C THR A 582 -5.16 -6.86 20.54
N CYS A 583 -5.42 -6.31 19.34
CA CYS A 583 -6.57 -6.69 18.52
C CYS A 583 -6.55 -8.18 18.13
N ALA A 584 -5.42 -8.67 17.59
CA ALA A 584 -5.35 -10.05 17.12
C ALA A 584 -5.49 -11.06 18.28
N GLY A 585 -4.84 -10.77 19.41
CA GLY A 585 -4.97 -11.55 20.63
C GLY A 585 -6.41 -11.54 21.17
N ASP A 586 -7.05 -10.38 21.26
CA ASP A 586 -8.42 -10.25 21.77
C ASP A 586 -9.43 -11.00 20.88
N ALA A 587 -9.30 -10.90 19.55
CA ALA A 587 -10.14 -11.68 18.62
C ALA A 587 -10.06 -13.19 18.89
N ILE A 588 -8.84 -13.72 19.09
CA ILE A 588 -8.62 -15.14 19.38
C ILE A 588 -9.20 -15.51 20.75
N LEU A 589 -8.93 -14.71 21.79
CA LEU A 589 -9.43 -14.97 23.14
C LEU A 589 -10.96 -14.95 23.21
N ARG A 590 -11.62 -13.97 22.57
CA ARG A 590 -13.09 -13.89 22.51
C ARG A 590 -13.70 -15.07 21.79
N THR A 591 -13.06 -15.55 20.72
CA THR A 591 -13.48 -16.77 20.01
C THR A 591 -13.45 -17.99 20.91
N MET A 592 -12.58 -18.01 21.93
CA MET A 592 -12.49 -19.06 22.96
C MET A 592 -13.41 -18.84 24.18
N GLY A 593 -14.24 -17.79 24.16
CA GLY A 593 -15.11 -17.40 25.29
C GLY A 593 -14.42 -16.55 26.37
N GLY A 594 -13.20 -16.09 26.10
CA GLY A 594 -12.44 -15.17 26.94
C GLY A 594 -12.70 -13.69 26.63
N ALA A 595 -11.91 -12.82 27.21
CA ALA A 595 -11.90 -11.39 26.90
C ALA A 595 -10.58 -10.71 27.27
N MET A 596 -10.21 -9.66 26.55
CA MET A 596 -9.34 -8.59 27.05
C MET A 596 -10.20 -7.43 27.60
N LEU A 597 -10.01 -7.13 28.88
CA LEU A 597 -10.67 -6.03 29.57
C LEU A 597 -9.64 -4.94 29.90
N ASP A 598 -10.01 -3.68 29.83
CA ASP A 598 -9.21 -2.63 30.48
C ASP A 598 -9.23 -2.79 32.01
N LEU A 599 -8.34 -2.10 32.74
CA LEU A 599 -8.32 -2.16 34.21
C LEU A 599 -9.45 -1.34 34.86
N GLU A 600 -10.46 -0.92 34.10
CA GLU A 600 -11.76 -0.39 34.54
C GLU A 600 -12.90 -1.41 34.33
N GLY A 601 -12.64 -2.54 33.66
CA GLY A 601 -13.56 -3.65 33.48
C GLY A 601 -14.31 -3.62 32.15
N ASN A 602 -13.99 -2.67 31.27
CA ASN A 602 -14.62 -2.56 29.97
C ASN A 602 -13.90 -3.45 28.94
N PRO A 603 -14.62 -4.19 28.09
CA PRO A 603 -14.02 -4.84 26.94
C PRO A 603 -13.31 -3.83 26.04
N LEU A 604 -12.14 -4.19 25.53
CA LEU A 604 -11.43 -3.34 24.57
C LEU A 604 -12.29 -3.12 23.31
N LYS A 605 -12.25 -1.90 22.77
CA LYS A 605 -12.96 -1.51 21.55
C LYS A 605 -11.99 -1.05 20.49
N TYR A 606 -12.28 -1.37 19.23
CA TYR A 606 -11.37 -1.13 18.11
C TYR A 606 -11.97 -0.23 17.02
N SER A 607 -13.05 0.49 17.35
CA SER A 607 -13.70 1.43 16.43
C SER A 607 -12.82 2.65 16.13
N GLU A 608 -13.26 3.47 15.16
CA GLU A 608 -12.52 4.64 14.67
C GLU A 608 -12.41 5.76 15.70
N ASN A 609 -13.47 5.93 16.49
CA ASN A 609 -13.58 7.00 17.46
C ASN A 609 -12.78 6.71 18.74
N GLU A 610 -12.30 5.49 18.91
CA GLU A 610 -11.53 5.07 20.08
C GLU A 610 -10.03 5.37 19.88
N PRO A 611 -9.32 5.91 20.89
CA PRO A 611 -7.88 6.18 20.79
C PRO A 611 -7.07 4.95 20.40
N ILE A 612 -6.02 5.13 19.59
CA ILE A 612 -5.09 4.04 19.21
C ILE A 612 -4.35 3.47 20.44
N VAL A 613 -4.07 4.31 21.43
CA VAL A 613 -3.34 3.94 22.64
C VAL A 613 -4.32 3.75 23.80
N ASN A 614 -4.37 2.55 24.35
CA ASN A 614 -5.04 2.26 25.62
C ASN A 614 -4.09 2.53 26.79
N LYS A 615 -4.33 3.63 27.52
CA LYS A 615 -3.53 4.03 28.70
C LYS A 615 -3.98 3.37 30.01
N LYS A 616 -5.09 2.64 30.00
CA LYS A 616 -5.73 2.09 31.21
C LYS A 616 -5.15 0.74 31.64
N GLY A 617 -4.19 0.19 30.89
CA GLY A 617 -3.74 -1.19 31.03
C GLY A 617 -4.82 -2.19 30.60
N LEU A 618 -4.54 -3.49 30.75
CA LEU A 618 -5.49 -4.57 30.47
C LEU A 618 -5.28 -5.78 31.37
N LEU A 619 -6.36 -6.55 31.53
CA LEU A 619 -6.40 -7.91 32.04
C LEU A 619 -7.06 -8.80 30.99
N ALA A 620 -6.41 -9.90 30.64
CA ALA A 620 -6.91 -10.87 29.67
C ALA A 620 -6.88 -12.29 30.22
N THR A 621 -7.92 -13.06 29.91
CA THR A 621 -8.03 -14.48 30.26
C THR A 621 -9.07 -15.17 29.37
N VAL A 622 -8.91 -16.48 29.18
CA VAL A 622 -9.84 -17.32 28.41
C VAL A 622 -11.08 -17.69 29.23
N ARG A 623 -10.98 -17.77 30.56
CA ARG A 623 -12.07 -18.24 31.43
C ARG A 623 -12.37 -17.21 32.51
N THR A 624 -13.67 -16.96 32.72
CA THR A 624 -14.18 -16.10 33.82
C THR A 624 -13.53 -14.69 33.91
N PRO A 625 -13.40 -13.94 32.80
CA PRO A 625 -12.69 -12.66 32.77
C PRO A 625 -13.22 -11.65 33.78
N TYR A 626 -14.54 -11.53 33.92
CA TYR A 626 -15.16 -10.62 34.88
C TYR A 626 -14.96 -11.02 36.35
N THR A 627 -14.82 -12.33 36.63
CA THR A 627 -14.50 -12.82 37.97
C THR A 627 -13.09 -12.42 38.37
N TYR A 628 -12.12 -12.62 37.46
CA TYR A 628 -10.74 -12.19 37.68
C TYR A 628 -10.64 -10.67 37.80
N PHE A 629 -11.29 -9.93 36.90
CA PHE A 629 -11.37 -8.48 36.99
C PHE A 629 -11.88 -8.02 38.36
N LYS A 630 -13.00 -8.56 38.84
CA LYS A 630 -13.57 -8.20 40.16
C LYS A 630 -12.60 -8.46 41.33
N ARG A 631 -11.79 -9.51 41.24
CA ARG A 631 -10.76 -9.81 42.26
C ARG A 631 -9.62 -8.78 42.20
N PHE A 632 -9.11 -8.49 41.02
CA PHE A 632 -8.05 -7.48 40.86
C PHE A 632 -8.54 -6.05 41.17
N SER A 633 -9.78 -5.69 40.81
CA SER A 633 -10.34 -4.37 41.11
C SER A 633 -10.53 -4.14 42.61
N SER A 634 -10.87 -5.19 43.36
CA SER A 634 -10.98 -5.12 44.82
C SER A 634 -9.64 -4.81 45.50
N VAL A 635 -8.52 -5.22 44.90
CA VAL A 635 -7.17 -4.88 45.38
C VAL A 635 -6.65 -3.57 44.79
N LYS A 636 -7.05 -3.19 43.57
CA LYS A 636 -6.74 -1.85 43.01
C LYS A 636 -7.35 -0.73 43.85
N LEU A 637 -8.58 -0.92 44.35
CA LEU A 637 -9.20 -0.05 45.37
C LEU A 637 -8.41 -0.02 46.70
N LEU A 638 -7.65 -1.08 47.00
CA LEU A 638 -6.72 -1.16 48.13
C LEU A 638 -5.29 -0.70 47.78
N MET A 639 -5.01 -0.33 46.51
CA MET A 639 -3.71 0.15 46.04
C MET A 639 -3.64 1.66 45.83
N GLU A 640 -4.72 2.40 46.08
CA GLU A 640 -4.66 3.83 46.41
C GLU A 640 -4.07 4.08 47.83
N VAL A 641 -3.14 3.22 48.26
CA VAL A 641 -2.46 3.30 49.55
C VAL A 641 -1.14 4.06 49.36
N THR A 642 -1.24 5.34 49.73
CA THR A 642 -0.23 6.14 50.46
C THR A 642 1.19 5.57 50.51
N VAL A 643 2.11 6.25 49.84
CA VAL A 643 3.54 6.10 50.11
C VAL A 643 3.78 6.60 51.55
N PRO A 644 4.27 5.77 52.50
CA PRO A 644 4.50 6.23 53.86
C PRO A 644 5.73 7.16 53.87
N PHE A 645 5.58 8.38 54.42
CA PHE A 645 6.70 9.26 54.69
C PHE A 645 7.75 8.53 55.56
N THR A 646 9.03 8.71 55.25
CA THR A 646 10.14 8.26 56.08
C THR A 646 10.10 8.96 57.45
N PRO A 647 10.74 8.40 58.50
CA PRO A 647 10.78 9.04 59.82
C PRO A 647 11.33 10.47 59.82
N CYS A 648 12.24 10.79 58.89
CA CYS A 648 12.83 12.12 58.73
C CYS A 648 11.84 13.10 58.08
N GLU A 649 11.11 12.66 57.07
CA GLU A 649 10.02 13.43 56.44
C GLU A 649 8.90 13.73 57.44
N TRP A 650 8.53 12.74 58.26
CA TRP A 650 7.57 12.93 59.35
C TRP A 650 8.04 13.91 60.42
N ALA A 651 9.34 14.05 60.64
CA ALA A 651 9.88 15.03 61.58
C ALA A 651 9.82 16.45 60.99
N LYS A 652 10.17 16.61 59.71
CA LYS A 652 10.09 17.90 59.00
C LYS A 652 8.64 18.36 58.83
N LEU A 653 7.73 17.47 58.44
CA LEU A 653 6.31 17.79 58.27
C LEU A 653 5.66 18.18 59.61
N ARG A 654 5.99 17.49 60.71
CA ARG A 654 5.52 17.85 62.06
C ARG A 654 6.02 19.22 62.51
N HIS A 655 7.27 19.56 62.20
CA HIS A 655 7.83 20.87 62.53
C HIS A 655 7.12 21.99 61.76
N LEU A 656 6.90 21.81 60.45
CA LEU A 656 6.23 22.80 59.60
C LEU A 656 4.75 22.98 59.97
N LEU A 657 4.03 21.90 60.26
CA LEU A 657 2.62 21.94 60.67
C LEU A 657 2.39 22.53 62.07
N GLN A 658 3.43 22.59 62.90
CA GLN A 658 3.39 23.22 64.23
C GLN A 658 3.89 24.67 64.21
N SER A 659 4.32 25.17 63.05
CA SER A 659 4.77 26.55 62.89
C SER A 659 3.56 27.51 62.79
N ASN A 660 3.68 28.68 63.42
CA ASN A 660 2.71 29.77 63.29
C ASN A 660 3.04 30.72 62.13
N ILE A 661 3.98 30.33 61.26
CA ILE A 661 4.44 31.09 60.10
C ILE A 661 3.69 30.59 58.85
N ILE A 662 3.05 31.51 58.13
CA ILE A 662 2.17 31.17 57.00
C ILE A 662 2.97 30.52 55.85
N GLU A 663 4.21 30.94 55.62
CA GLU A 663 5.09 30.32 54.62
C GLU A 663 5.44 28.86 54.94
N ASP A 664 5.62 28.51 56.21
CA ASP A 664 5.92 27.12 56.63
C ASP A 664 4.71 26.19 56.43
N VAL A 665 3.50 26.71 56.68
CA VAL A 665 2.25 26.01 56.40
C VAL A 665 2.06 25.83 54.89
N ALA A 666 2.38 26.85 54.09
CA ALA A 666 2.36 26.74 52.63
C ALA A 666 3.41 25.72 52.11
N GLU A 667 4.60 25.66 52.71
CA GLU A 667 5.61 24.65 52.41
C GLU A 667 5.12 23.24 52.79
N SER A 668 4.42 23.08 53.92
CA SER A 668 3.84 21.78 54.31
C SER A 668 2.79 21.26 53.33
N ILE A 669 1.96 22.16 52.78
CA ILE A 669 0.95 21.84 51.74
C ILE A 669 1.63 21.49 50.42
N SER A 670 2.71 22.21 50.06
CA SER A 670 3.54 21.90 48.90
C SER A 670 4.20 20.52 49.02
N LEU A 671 4.73 20.18 50.19
CA LEU A 671 5.34 18.87 50.49
C LEU A 671 4.33 17.72 50.42
N LEU A 672 3.10 17.93 50.89
CA LEU A 672 1.99 16.98 50.80
C LEU A 672 1.51 16.78 49.35
N ASN A 673 1.52 17.84 48.53
CA ASN A 673 1.08 17.80 47.13
C ASN A 673 2.15 17.28 46.14
N MET A 674 3.44 17.45 46.44
CA MET A 674 4.52 17.08 45.52
C MET A 674 5.10 15.68 45.75
N GLY A 675 4.89 15.06 46.93
CA GLY A 675 5.44 13.74 47.24
C GLY A 675 6.97 13.65 47.20
N ILE A 676 7.68 14.76 47.44
CA ILE A 676 9.15 14.86 47.36
C ILE A 676 9.73 15.44 48.64
N VAL A 677 10.51 14.64 49.37
CA VAL A 677 11.69 15.12 50.11
C VAL A 677 12.80 14.09 49.95
N ARG A 678 14.03 14.55 49.66
CA ARG A 678 15.24 13.79 50.00
C ARG A 678 16.22 14.71 50.71
N CYS A 679 16.77 14.24 51.82
CA CYS A 679 17.98 14.79 52.40
C CYS A 679 19.18 14.24 51.59
N GLY A 680 19.81 15.08 50.75
CA GLY A 680 21.09 14.78 50.09
C GLY A 680 21.06 14.82 48.56
N GLU A 681 22.10 15.40 47.98
CA GLU A 681 22.26 15.78 46.56
C GLU A 681 22.32 14.57 45.59
N SER A 682 21.34 14.45 44.68
CA SER A 682 21.49 14.06 43.25
C SER A 682 20.14 13.90 42.53
N THR A 683 19.97 14.70 41.47
CA THR A 683 19.05 14.75 40.30
C THR A 683 17.58 14.22 40.34
N PRO A 684 16.62 14.94 39.70
CA PRO A 684 15.17 14.70 39.83
C PRO A 684 14.55 13.87 38.68
N LEU A 685 13.42 13.21 38.95
CA LEU A 685 12.43 12.80 37.93
C LEU A 685 11.01 13.06 38.46
N ALA A 686 10.19 13.80 37.71
CA ALA A 686 8.87 14.29 38.11
C ALA A 686 7.72 13.37 37.67
N VAL A 687 6.63 13.29 38.46
CA VAL A 687 5.29 12.86 38.01
C VAL A 687 4.21 13.70 38.71
N LEU A 688 3.25 14.17 37.91
CA LEU A 688 2.10 15.03 38.24
C LEU A 688 0.93 14.22 38.84
N CYS A 689 0.26 14.73 39.87
CA CYS A 689 -1.04 14.22 40.31
C CYS A 689 -1.99 15.40 40.59
N SER A 690 -2.75 15.81 39.59
CA SER A 690 -3.94 16.64 39.77
C SER A 690 -5.06 15.99 38.97
N HIS A 691 -6.09 15.45 39.65
CA HIS A 691 -7.49 15.35 39.16
C HIS A 691 -8.45 14.60 40.12
N VAL A 692 -7.98 13.80 41.08
CA VAL A 692 -8.90 12.90 41.83
C VAL A 692 -9.48 13.48 43.13
N ILE A 693 -8.95 14.60 43.66
CA ILE A 693 -9.43 15.16 44.94
C ILE A 693 -10.80 15.88 44.82
N MET A 694 -11.25 16.23 43.61
CA MET A 694 -12.45 17.07 43.43
C MET A 694 -13.79 16.32 43.40
N GLU A 695 -13.84 15.01 43.12
CA GLU A 695 -15.13 14.29 43.03
C GLU A 695 -15.55 13.56 44.31
N ALA A 696 -14.61 13.13 45.16
CA ALA A 696 -14.95 12.44 46.40
C ALA A 696 -15.55 13.37 47.47
N ILE A 697 -15.25 14.68 47.40
CA ILE A 697 -15.71 15.66 48.40
C ILE A 697 -17.13 16.19 48.10
N TYR A 698 -17.59 16.09 46.85
CA TYR A 698 -18.89 16.65 46.45
C TYR A 698 -20.08 15.79 46.90
N THR A 699 -19.88 14.50 47.13
CA THR A 699 -20.99 13.55 47.30
C THR A 699 -21.40 13.35 48.78
N ASP A 700 -20.51 13.62 49.74
CA ASP A 700 -20.77 13.39 51.19
C ASP A 700 -21.04 14.67 52.01
N LEU A 701 -21.05 15.85 51.38
CA LEU A 701 -21.17 17.14 52.08
C LEU A 701 -22.53 17.85 51.92
N GLN A 702 -23.57 17.20 51.42
CA GLN A 702 -24.85 17.89 51.17
C GLN A 702 -25.74 18.13 52.40
N GLU A 703 -25.46 17.56 53.59
CA GLU A 703 -26.39 17.73 54.74
C GLU A 703 -25.73 17.82 56.14
N VAL A 704 -24.78 18.72 56.38
CA VAL A 704 -24.32 19.00 57.77
C VAL A 704 -24.02 20.48 58.01
N ASP A 705 -24.55 21.01 59.12
CA ASP A 705 -24.37 22.39 59.61
C ASP A 705 -22.88 22.67 59.97
N GLU A 706 -22.37 23.85 59.59
CA GLU A 706 -20.94 24.22 59.61
C GLU A 706 -20.29 24.12 61.00
N LYS A 707 -21.07 24.17 62.08
CA LYS A 707 -20.55 24.04 63.45
C LYS A 707 -20.20 22.60 63.86
N ASP A 708 -20.87 21.59 63.31
CA ASP A 708 -20.57 20.19 63.62
C ASP A 708 -19.38 19.65 62.81
N LEU A 709 -19.04 20.29 61.68
CA LEU A 709 -17.83 20.03 60.92
C LEU A 709 -16.57 20.29 61.75
N TRP A 710 -16.51 21.41 62.46
CA TRP A 710 -15.33 21.80 63.26
C TRP A 710 -15.05 20.84 64.42
N ARG A 711 -16.10 20.35 65.10
CA ARG A 711 -15.93 19.39 66.20
C ARG A 711 -15.47 18.01 65.71
N LYS A 712 -16.03 17.51 64.60
CA LYS A 712 -15.58 16.25 64.00
C LYS A 712 -14.15 16.34 63.45
N ASN A 713 -13.75 17.50 62.93
CA ASN A 713 -12.39 17.73 62.42
C ASN A 713 -11.36 17.74 63.58
N LEU A 714 -11.71 18.32 64.73
CA LEU A 714 -10.90 18.30 65.96
C LEU A 714 -10.78 16.90 66.58
N ASP A 715 -11.86 16.12 66.60
CA ASP A 715 -11.84 14.73 67.10
C ASP A 715 -11.04 13.80 66.17
N SER A 716 -11.11 14.02 64.85
CA SER A 716 -10.30 13.29 63.87
C SER A 716 -8.82 13.65 63.96
N GLN A 717 -8.48 14.94 64.14
CA GLN A 717 -7.12 15.40 64.42
C GLN A 717 -6.52 14.73 65.67
N ARG A 718 -7.30 14.62 66.75
CA ARG A 718 -6.84 14.01 68.00
C ARG A 718 -6.64 12.51 67.91
N ASN A 719 -7.52 11.80 67.20
CA ASN A 719 -7.49 10.33 67.19
C ASN A 719 -6.64 9.76 66.03
N HIS A 720 -6.51 10.47 64.90
CA HIS A 720 -5.96 9.91 63.66
C HIS A 720 -4.85 10.77 63.02
N GLY A 721 -4.57 11.97 63.55
CA GLY A 721 -3.40 12.76 63.17
C GLY A 721 -3.48 13.53 61.84
N PHE A 722 -4.65 13.72 61.25
CA PHE A 722 -4.84 14.54 60.04
C PHE A 722 -5.90 15.63 60.23
N ALA A 723 -5.80 16.72 59.47
CA ALA A 723 -6.74 17.84 59.44
C ALA A 723 -7.34 18.00 58.03
N ILE A 724 -8.65 18.20 57.92
CA ILE A 724 -9.29 18.55 56.65
C ILE A 724 -9.17 20.07 56.47
N VAL A 725 -8.43 20.50 55.46
CA VAL A 725 -8.28 21.92 55.07
C VAL A 725 -9.04 22.13 53.76
N ARG A 726 -9.86 23.20 53.73
CA ARG A 726 -10.79 23.52 52.63
C ARG A 726 -10.08 24.05 51.39
#